data_AF-A0A7C3KDW2-F1
#
_entry.id   AF-A0A7C3KDW2-F1
#
_cell.length_a   1.000
_cell.length_b   1.000
_cell.length_c   1.000
_cell.angle_alpha   90.00
_cell.angle_beta   90.00
_cell.angle_gamma   90.00
#
_symmetry.space_group_name_H-M   'P 1'
#
loop_
_entity.id
_entity.type
_entity.pdbx_description
1 polymer ?
#
loop_
_entity_poly.entity_id
_entity_poly.type
_entity_poly.pdbx_seq_one_letter_code
_entity_poly.pdbx_strand_id
1 'polypeptide(L)'
;MSENNVSFTVAGLLEVTTTEQSNLAIPNWLAEALLVGQYWNQSGLLKQLQQQVRVSRGRMGQYEVCDFVLLLLAYAVSGAVSGAETLKLFFEQLESVKHVLRSVWKREKCPVAATLSRFLADVDESAVEQLRGLFEMDLLDHPIQMNPAMGLSDRTGKRWVVFDVDGTVKATRHRALVTAPTHPQLKRRSENACAPGYGGRKRGDQVRTRSTIACAHTHEWLGTFAAPGNGTPKPDLARACGLVQRYLQTQGFTIEQGIVRLDGLYGSASYVSPLQQAKISDAIRCRDYHLLTDPIVVAALKQAPHATITYPDSPHARELFDIPCLDSTRRGYHEPMRLVIVRMERFDKRKRAVGKCKGKYIHELFLTSLPVEQFTATDVLNLYCGRGGFEQILSEEDAEQDGDRWCSWHAQGQSFWQILNQWVWNWRIRAGAAQSPELCARQTEWSPALTEMAREIATPQPEEPQPALPAPKQSERAVPQYGAMTVSEGWGKSRHKYSGQDFKIIDDEFVECPAGHRMGRREIRYTRRGDMQMLFSVTPRKCASCPVKHHCLSDDSKGTNGRRISVMRTKLPPIPTVALEPEITVIAQAPRQIVQGTQALIWTDIPATRLRREIRQHLRRHQARIEQNDSGIQPIEPVSSYLTRSQRAHRRLAWAERLKRNAIPSKSVQISVQLFGISPRLIDFLNCPPHKPSESS
;
A
#
# COMPACT_ATOMS: atom_id res chain seq x y z
N MET A 1 5.15 -39.14 -45.55
CA MET A 1 3.70 -39.23 -45.24
C MET A 1 3.03 -38.15 -46.05
N SER A 2 2.11 -38.49 -46.93
CA SER A 2 1.43 -37.52 -47.78
C SER A 2 0.54 -36.63 -46.91
N GLU A 3 0.71 -35.32 -47.00
CA GLU A 3 -0.16 -34.34 -46.36
C GLU A 3 -1.56 -34.44 -46.99
N ASN A 4 -2.55 -34.93 -46.25
CA ASN A 4 -3.95 -34.89 -46.67
C ASN A 4 -4.48 -33.46 -46.44
N ASN A 5 -4.23 -32.58 -47.40
CA ASN A 5 -4.86 -31.25 -47.43
C ASN A 5 -6.17 -31.36 -48.21
N VAL A 6 -7.30 -31.02 -47.58
CA VAL A 6 -8.61 -30.96 -48.24
C VAL A 6 -8.96 -29.49 -48.43
N SER A 7 -9.01 -29.03 -49.69
CA SER A 7 -9.50 -27.71 -50.06
C SER A 7 -10.93 -27.80 -50.58
N PHE A 8 -11.79 -26.87 -50.17
CA PHE A 8 -13.10 -26.68 -50.79
C PHE A 8 -13.34 -25.20 -51.09
N THR A 9 -14.00 -24.92 -52.21
CA THR A 9 -14.29 -23.56 -52.68
C THR A 9 -15.77 -23.24 -52.45
N VAL A 10 -16.06 -22.12 -51.79
CA VAL A 10 -17.42 -21.61 -51.61
C VAL A 10 -17.69 -20.55 -52.67
N ALA A 11 -18.56 -20.88 -53.63
CA ALA A 11 -19.05 -19.99 -54.69
C ALA A 11 -17.96 -19.26 -55.52
N GLY A 12 -16.74 -19.81 -55.60
CA GLY A 12 -15.61 -19.19 -56.30
C GLY A 12 -15.02 -17.93 -55.63
N LEU A 13 -15.52 -17.55 -54.45
CA LEU A 13 -15.11 -16.32 -53.74
C LEU A 13 -14.24 -16.60 -52.51
N LEU A 14 -14.28 -17.83 -51.99
CA LEU A 14 -13.54 -18.25 -50.80
C LEU A 14 -12.98 -19.66 -51.03
N GLU A 15 -11.66 -19.79 -50.91
CA GLU A 15 -10.99 -21.09 -50.82
C GLU A 15 -10.68 -21.38 -49.34
N VAL A 16 -11.15 -22.53 -48.85
CA VAL A 16 -10.85 -23.00 -47.49
C VAL A 16 -10.01 -24.26 -47.59
N THR A 17 -8.77 -24.20 -47.11
CA THR A 17 -7.89 -25.36 -46.99
C THR A 17 -7.88 -25.85 -45.55
N THR A 18 -8.05 -27.15 -45.36
CA THR A 18 -7.93 -27.82 -44.08
C THR A 18 -6.76 -28.80 -44.11
N THR A 19 -6.06 -28.93 -42.99
CA THR A 19 -4.92 -29.84 -42.83
C THR A 19 -5.08 -30.59 -41.51
N GLU A 20 -4.65 -31.85 -41.48
CA GLU A 20 -4.60 -32.65 -40.24
C GLU A 20 -3.47 -32.18 -39.31
N GLN A 21 -2.50 -31.41 -39.82
CA GLN A 21 -1.37 -30.93 -39.03
C GLN A 21 -1.81 -29.86 -38.03
N SER A 22 -1.52 -30.10 -36.75
CA SER A 22 -1.79 -29.12 -35.70
C SER A 22 -0.93 -27.87 -35.89
N ASN A 23 -1.59 -26.71 -36.00
CA ASN A 23 -0.95 -25.40 -36.02
C ASN A 23 -1.53 -24.56 -34.86
N LEU A 24 -0.82 -24.55 -33.73
CA LEU A 24 -1.30 -23.86 -32.53
C LEU A 24 -1.24 -22.34 -32.71
N ALA A 25 -2.32 -21.66 -32.35
CA ALA A 25 -2.40 -20.21 -32.45
C ALA A 25 -1.32 -19.50 -31.60
N ILE A 26 -0.81 -18.40 -32.13
CA ILE A 26 0.04 -17.47 -31.39
C ILE A 26 -0.84 -16.73 -30.38
N PRO A 27 -0.53 -16.76 -29.08
CA PRO A 27 -1.31 -16.04 -28.09
C PRO A 27 -1.22 -14.52 -28.32
N ASN A 28 -2.36 -13.84 -28.19
CA ASN A 28 -2.46 -12.38 -28.41
C ASN A 28 -1.64 -11.55 -27.41
N TRP A 29 -1.17 -12.15 -26.32
CA TRP A 29 -0.33 -11.51 -25.32
C TRP A 29 1.17 -11.60 -25.62
N LEU A 30 1.59 -12.40 -26.61
CA LEU A 30 3.01 -12.65 -26.88
C LEU A 30 3.77 -11.36 -27.17
N ALA A 31 3.24 -10.48 -28.03
CA ALA A 31 3.90 -9.23 -28.41
C ALA A 31 4.25 -8.40 -27.16
N GLU A 32 3.27 -8.18 -26.29
CA GLU A 32 3.46 -7.45 -25.03
C GLU A 32 4.50 -8.13 -24.12
N ALA A 33 4.48 -9.45 -23.98
CA ALA A 33 5.46 -10.17 -23.17
C ALA A 33 6.89 -10.04 -23.70
N LEU A 34 7.06 -10.04 -25.04
CA LEU A 34 8.37 -9.81 -25.67
C LEU A 34 8.86 -8.38 -25.47
N LEU A 35 7.98 -7.38 -25.55
CA LEU A 35 8.36 -5.98 -25.31
C LEU A 35 8.73 -5.74 -23.84
N VAL A 36 8.00 -6.32 -22.89
CA VAL A 36 8.36 -6.30 -21.46
C VAL A 36 9.72 -6.98 -21.25
N GLY A 37 9.94 -8.15 -21.85
CA GLY A 37 11.21 -8.85 -21.79
C GLY A 37 12.37 -8.04 -22.37
N GLN A 38 12.14 -7.36 -23.50
CA GLN A 38 13.12 -6.50 -24.14
C GLN A 38 13.45 -5.28 -23.28
N TYR A 39 12.43 -4.63 -22.71
CA TYR A 39 12.61 -3.52 -21.77
C TYR A 39 13.54 -3.93 -20.63
N TRP A 40 13.25 -5.05 -19.96
CA TRP A 40 14.09 -5.57 -18.87
C TRP A 40 15.53 -5.84 -19.29
N ASN A 41 15.74 -6.27 -20.53
CA ASN A 41 17.08 -6.54 -21.04
C ASN A 41 17.84 -5.23 -21.33
N GLN A 42 17.20 -4.25 -21.97
CA GLN A 42 17.84 -3.00 -22.39
C GLN A 42 18.05 -2.02 -21.23
N SER A 43 17.10 -1.93 -20.29
CA SER A 43 17.21 -1.07 -19.11
C SER A 43 18.23 -1.58 -18.08
N GLY A 44 18.76 -2.79 -18.25
CA GLY A 44 19.71 -3.40 -17.33
C GLY A 44 19.05 -4.15 -16.15
N LEU A 45 17.72 -4.12 -16.02
CA LEU A 45 16.98 -4.82 -14.97
C LEU A 45 17.26 -6.32 -14.95
N LEU A 46 17.38 -6.96 -16.11
CA LEU A 46 17.72 -8.39 -16.20
C LEU A 46 19.10 -8.66 -15.58
N LYS A 47 20.08 -7.80 -15.84
CA LYS A 47 21.43 -7.92 -15.28
C LYS A 47 21.40 -7.74 -13.76
N GLN A 48 20.70 -6.73 -13.27
CA GLN A 48 20.56 -6.47 -11.84
C GLN A 48 19.80 -7.60 -11.14
N LEU A 49 18.73 -8.13 -11.75
CA LEU A 49 18.01 -9.30 -11.27
C LEU A 49 18.95 -10.51 -11.10
N GLN A 50 19.74 -10.81 -12.14
CA GLN A 50 20.70 -11.91 -12.13
C GLN A 50 21.84 -11.75 -11.12
N GLN A 51 22.10 -10.52 -10.66
CA GLN A 51 23.15 -10.20 -9.69
C GLN A 51 22.64 -10.18 -8.26
N GLN A 52 21.49 -9.55 -8.04
CA GLN A 52 21.00 -9.15 -6.72
C GLN A 52 19.97 -10.12 -6.15
N VAL A 53 19.01 -10.61 -6.95
CA VAL A 53 17.91 -11.43 -6.43
C VAL A 53 18.31 -12.89 -6.37
N ARG A 54 18.43 -13.42 -5.14
CA ARG A 54 18.87 -14.80 -4.89
C ARG A 54 17.81 -15.58 -4.14
N VAL A 55 17.48 -16.77 -4.64
CA VAL A 55 16.59 -17.70 -3.94
C VAL A 55 17.40 -18.93 -3.54
N SER A 56 17.53 -19.14 -2.22
CA SER A 56 18.37 -20.16 -1.61
C SER A 56 17.75 -21.56 -1.73
N ARG A 57 17.73 -22.11 -2.95
CA ARG A 57 17.08 -23.39 -3.25
C ARG A 57 18.07 -24.53 -3.48
N GLY A 58 17.78 -25.69 -2.90
CA GLY A 58 18.57 -26.92 -3.08
C GLY A 58 18.42 -27.62 -4.43
N ARG A 59 17.28 -27.47 -5.14
CA ARG A 59 16.99 -28.12 -6.43
C ARG A 59 16.25 -27.21 -7.43
N MET A 60 16.93 -26.27 -8.08
CA MET A 60 16.35 -25.53 -9.23
C MET A 60 16.45 -26.27 -10.58
N GLY A 61 17.10 -27.45 -10.60
CA GLY A 61 17.36 -28.15 -11.86
C GLY A 61 18.39 -27.38 -12.67
N GLN A 62 17.99 -26.88 -13.83
CA GLN A 62 18.84 -26.08 -14.73
C GLN A 62 18.47 -24.57 -14.72
N TYR A 63 17.37 -24.19 -14.06
CA TYR A 63 16.84 -22.82 -14.08
C TYR A 63 17.45 -21.92 -13.00
N GLU A 64 17.36 -20.61 -13.20
CA GLU A 64 17.63 -19.55 -12.22
C GLU A 64 16.41 -18.61 -12.08
N VAL A 65 16.44 -17.69 -11.10
CA VAL A 65 15.40 -16.68 -10.80
C VAL A 65 14.91 -15.98 -12.06
N CYS A 66 15.80 -15.55 -12.95
CA CYS A 66 15.40 -14.87 -14.19
C CYS A 66 14.51 -15.75 -15.08
N ASP A 67 14.71 -17.06 -15.12
CA ASP A 67 13.86 -17.96 -15.91
C ASP A 67 12.41 -17.94 -15.41
N PHE A 68 12.22 -17.85 -14.08
CA PHE A 68 10.91 -17.77 -13.45
C PHE A 68 10.29 -16.37 -13.51
N VAL A 69 11.11 -15.32 -13.41
CA VAL A 69 10.63 -13.93 -13.54
C VAL A 69 10.10 -13.68 -14.94
N LEU A 70 10.79 -14.13 -16.01
CA LEU A 70 10.29 -14.00 -17.38
C LEU A 70 8.91 -14.65 -17.55
N LEU A 71 8.76 -15.87 -17.00
CA LEU A 71 7.52 -16.62 -17.04
C LEU A 71 6.39 -15.91 -16.28
N LEU A 72 6.69 -15.33 -15.11
CA LEU A 72 5.73 -14.59 -14.31
C LEU A 72 5.36 -13.25 -14.94
N LEU A 73 6.29 -12.53 -15.57
CA LEU A 73 5.99 -11.33 -16.35
C LEU A 73 5.05 -11.65 -17.51
N ALA A 74 5.33 -12.73 -18.26
CA ALA A 74 4.44 -13.19 -19.33
C ALA A 74 3.05 -13.58 -18.79
N TYR A 75 2.98 -14.22 -17.62
CA TYR A 75 1.70 -14.54 -16.97
C TYR A 75 0.93 -13.28 -16.52
N ALA A 76 1.62 -12.27 -15.99
CA ALA A 76 1.00 -10.99 -15.62
C ALA A 76 0.50 -10.21 -16.85
N VAL A 77 1.20 -10.34 -17.99
CA VAL A 77 0.82 -9.74 -19.27
C VAL A 77 -0.37 -10.46 -19.94
N SER A 78 -0.42 -11.80 -19.87
CA SER A 78 -1.51 -12.60 -20.44
C SER A 78 -2.87 -12.10 -19.96
N GLY A 79 -2.90 -11.63 -18.71
CA GLY A 79 -4.04 -10.97 -18.11
C GLY A 79 -5.10 -12.01 -17.84
N ALA A 80 -5.13 -12.49 -16.61
CA ALA A 80 -6.23 -13.29 -16.09
C ALA A 80 -7.50 -12.44 -16.02
N VAL A 81 -8.08 -12.09 -17.18
CA VAL A 81 -9.39 -11.47 -17.29
C VAL A 81 -10.35 -12.37 -16.55
N SER A 82 -11.08 -11.79 -15.60
CA SER A 82 -12.11 -12.35 -14.74
C SER A 82 -12.74 -13.64 -15.31
N GLY A 83 -12.14 -14.80 -14.99
CA GLY A 83 -12.67 -16.13 -15.31
C GLY A 83 -12.05 -16.90 -16.49
N ALA A 84 -11.32 -16.27 -17.43
CA ALA A 84 -10.87 -16.94 -18.65
C ALA A 84 -9.49 -17.62 -18.53
N GLU A 85 -8.46 -16.92 -18.01
CA GLU A 85 -7.10 -17.47 -17.98
C GLU A 85 -6.70 -17.95 -16.59
N THR A 86 -6.75 -19.27 -16.41
CA THR A 86 -6.12 -19.94 -15.27
C THR A 86 -4.62 -20.09 -15.53
N LEU A 87 -3.80 -20.27 -14.49
CA LEU A 87 -2.38 -20.63 -14.68
C LEU A 87 -2.24 -21.85 -15.62
N LYS A 88 -3.21 -22.78 -15.58
CA LYS A 88 -3.29 -23.91 -16.52
C LYS A 88 -3.46 -23.43 -17.97
N LEU A 89 -4.43 -22.57 -18.26
CA LEU A 89 -4.66 -22.05 -19.62
C LEU A 89 -3.46 -21.25 -20.14
N PHE A 90 -2.80 -20.49 -19.26
CA PHE A 90 -1.55 -19.81 -19.60
C PHE A 90 -0.48 -20.81 -20.07
N PHE A 91 -0.26 -21.92 -19.36
CA PHE A 91 0.69 -22.94 -19.79
C PHE A 91 0.27 -23.67 -21.08
N GLU A 92 -1.04 -23.87 -21.30
CA GLU A 92 -1.57 -24.44 -22.54
C GLU A 92 -1.27 -23.52 -23.74
N GLN A 93 -1.51 -22.21 -23.61
CA GLN A 93 -1.20 -21.21 -24.64
C GLN A 93 0.31 -21.00 -24.83
N LEU A 94 1.08 -21.05 -23.75
CA LEU A 94 2.53 -20.86 -23.78
C LEU A 94 3.22 -21.93 -24.63
N GLU A 95 2.65 -23.13 -24.77
CA GLU A 95 3.27 -24.24 -25.50
C GLU A 95 3.66 -23.89 -26.93
N SER A 96 2.83 -23.13 -27.65
CA SER A 96 3.08 -22.71 -29.04
C SER A 96 4.23 -21.69 -29.17
N VAL A 97 4.51 -20.93 -28.11
CA VAL A 97 5.41 -19.77 -28.16
C VAL A 97 6.52 -19.77 -27.11
N LYS A 98 6.63 -20.82 -26.30
CA LYS A 98 7.63 -20.91 -25.22
C LYS A 98 9.07 -20.77 -25.70
N HIS A 99 9.34 -21.23 -26.93
CA HIS A 99 10.66 -21.17 -27.56
C HIS A 99 11.01 -19.73 -27.98
N VAL A 100 10.02 -18.94 -28.38
CA VAL A 100 10.16 -17.50 -28.64
C VAL A 100 10.37 -16.75 -27.34
N LEU A 101 9.49 -16.97 -26.35
CA LEU A 101 9.54 -16.25 -25.07
C LEU A 101 10.90 -16.41 -24.40
N ARG A 102 11.38 -17.65 -24.21
CA ARG A 102 12.68 -17.91 -23.55
C ARG A 102 13.87 -17.26 -24.27
N SER A 103 13.76 -17.05 -25.58
CA SER A 103 14.84 -16.50 -26.40
C SER A 103 15.08 -15.01 -26.16
N VAL A 104 14.07 -14.26 -25.66
CA VAL A 104 14.23 -12.82 -25.34
C VAL A 104 15.33 -12.59 -24.31
N TRP A 105 15.52 -13.53 -23.37
CA TRP A 105 16.60 -13.51 -22.37
C TRP A 105 17.69 -14.53 -22.63
N LYS A 106 17.79 -15.04 -23.88
CA LYS A 106 18.80 -16.02 -24.32
C LYS A 106 18.80 -17.29 -23.45
N ARG A 107 17.61 -17.80 -23.13
CA ARG A 107 17.43 -18.98 -22.27
C ARG A 107 17.07 -20.23 -23.07
N GLU A 108 17.72 -21.35 -22.78
CA GLU A 108 17.59 -22.59 -23.55
C GLU A 108 16.26 -23.30 -23.26
N LYS A 109 15.74 -23.23 -22.04
CA LYS A 109 14.50 -23.91 -21.62
C LYS A 109 13.58 -22.94 -20.88
N CYS A 110 12.28 -23.14 -21.07
CA CYS A 110 11.24 -22.45 -20.29
C CYS A 110 10.86 -23.30 -19.07
N PRO A 111 10.63 -22.72 -17.87
CA PRO A 111 10.13 -23.49 -16.73
C PRO A 111 8.70 -24.00 -16.95
N VAL A 112 8.38 -25.13 -16.33
CA VAL A 112 7.03 -25.73 -16.33
C VAL A 112 6.28 -25.42 -15.03
N ALA A 113 4.96 -25.65 -15.00
CA ALA A 113 4.10 -25.41 -13.84
C ALA A 113 4.64 -26.03 -12.53
N ALA A 114 5.10 -27.28 -12.58
CA ALA A 114 5.65 -27.96 -11.41
C ALA A 114 6.97 -27.36 -10.91
N THR A 115 7.81 -26.82 -11.79
CA THR A 115 9.04 -26.12 -11.37
C THR A 115 8.75 -24.72 -10.84
N LEU A 116 7.78 -24.01 -11.42
CA LEU A 116 7.32 -22.70 -10.94
C LEU A 116 6.75 -22.79 -9.53
N SER A 117 5.82 -23.73 -9.29
CA SER A 117 5.23 -23.95 -7.97
C SER A 117 6.30 -24.20 -6.90
N ARG A 118 7.31 -25.02 -7.21
CA ARG A 118 8.41 -25.28 -6.28
C ARG A 118 9.36 -24.09 -6.13
N PHE A 119 9.57 -23.28 -7.17
CA PHE A 119 10.32 -22.03 -7.06
C PHE A 119 9.63 -21.08 -6.10
N LEU A 120 8.34 -20.81 -6.32
CA LEU A 120 7.55 -19.92 -5.47
C LEU A 120 7.44 -20.41 -4.02
N ALA A 121 7.53 -21.72 -3.77
CA ALA A 121 7.56 -22.30 -2.43
C ALA A 121 8.91 -22.08 -1.70
N ASP A 122 9.99 -21.84 -2.44
CA ASP A 122 11.34 -21.67 -1.90
C ASP A 122 11.78 -20.19 -1.84
N VAL A 123 10.96 -19.25 -2.34
CA VAL A 123 11.20 -17.81 -2.20
C VAL A 123 11.17 -17.45 -0.71
N ASP A 124 12.21 -16.77 -0.23
CA ASP A 124 12.32 -16.29 1.14
C ASP A 124 12.13 -14.76 1.22
N GLU A 125 12.15 -14.22 2.44
CA GLU A 125 11.95 -12.79 2.67
C GLU A 125 13.05 -11.95 2.01
N SER A 126 14.30 -12.45 2.01
CA SER A 126 15.44 -11.77 1.40
C SER A 126 15.23 -11.60 -0.11
N ALA A 127 14.77 -12.63 -0.80
CA ALA A 127 14.49 -12.56 -2.23
C ALA A 127 13.36 -11.57 -2.55
N VAL A 128 12.34 -11.49 -1.70
CA VAL A 128 11.23 -10.53 -1.84
C VAL A 128 11.73 -9.10 -1.65
N GLU A 129 12.53 -8.83 -0.61
CA GLU A 129 13.09 -7.50 -0.35
C GLU A 129 14.05 -7.07 -1.47
N GLN A 130 14.89 -7.98 -1.99
CA GLN A 130 15.76 -7.69 -3.14
C GLN A 130 14.94 -7.35 -4.40
N LEU A 131 13.87 -8.12 -4.68
CA LEU A 131 13.00 -7.80 -5.82
C LEU A 131 12.29 -6.46 -5.63
N ARG A 132 11.85 -6.14 -4.41
CA ARG A 132 11.22 -4.85 -4.09
C ARG A 132 12.21 -3.69 -4.29
N GLY A 133 13.46 -3.86 -3.88
CA GLY A 133 14.51 -2.87 -4.11
C GLY A 133 14.74 -2.62 -5.61
N LEU A 134 14.72 -3.67 -6.43
CA LEU A 134 14.79 -3.51 -7.89
C LEU A 134 13.56 -2.81 -8.48
N PHE A 135 12.35 -3.13 -8.00
CA PHE A 135 11.11 -2.48 -8.42
C PHE A 135 11.13 -0.99 -8.11
N GLU A 136 11.57 -0.64 -6.90
CA GLU A 136 11.71 0.73 -6.47
C GLU A 136 12.75 1.49 -7.30
N MET A 137 13.93 0.91 -7.51
CA MET A 137 14.98 1.52 -8.32
C MET A 137 14.49 1.78 -9.75
N ASP A 138 13.81 0.83 -10.39
CA ASP A 138 13.23 1.06 -11.73
C ASP A 138 12.18 2.16 -11.74
N LEU A 139 11.36 2.26 -10.68
CA LEU A 139 10.39 3.32 -10.53
C LEU A 139 11.04 4.69 -10.41
N LEU A 140 12.17 4.80 -9.72
CA LEU A 140 12.87 6.07 -9.53
C LEU A 140 13.77 6.42 -10.73
N ASP A 141 14.29 5.43 -11.46
CA ASP A 141 15.11 5.65 -12.66
C ASP A 141 14.26 5.98 -13.90
N HIS A 142 13.03 5.44 -13.97
CA HIS A 142 12.13 5.60 -15.11
C HIS A 142 10.71 6.02 -14.71
N PRO A 143 10.51 7.04 -13.86
CA PRO A 143 9.17 7.45 -13.45
C PRO A 143 8.40 8.08 -14.63
N ILE A 144 7.07 8.16 -14.53
CA ILE A 144 6.36 9.18 -15.31
C ILE A 144 6.77 10.55 -14.78
N GLN A 145 7.54 11.29 -15.58
CA GLN A 145 8.00 12.61 -15.18
C GLN A 145 6.82 13.57 -15.04
N MET A 146 6.64 14.10 -13.84
CA MET A 146 5.58 15.07 -13.57
C MET A 146 5.97 16.42 -14.17
N ASN A 147 5.17 16.89 -15.13
CA ASN A 147 5.36 18.23 -15.69
C ASN A 147 4.99 19.31 -14.64
N PRO A 148 5.37 20.58 -14.85
CA PRO A 148 5.06 21.66 -13.91
C PRO A 148 3.57 21.87 -13.63
N ALA A 149 2.68 21.45 -14.53
CA ALA A 149 1.23 21.57 -14.37
C ALA A 149 0.59 20.39 -13.60
N MET A 150 1.28 19.25 -13.47
CA MET A 150 0.80 18.06 -12.76
C MET A 150 0.81 18.23 -11.24
N GLY A 151 -0.09 17.51 -10.57
CA GLY A 151 -0.30 17.60 -9.13
C GLY A 151 -1.63 18.28 -8.79
N LEU A 152 -1.79 18.60 -7.51
CA LEU A 152 -2.88 19.41 -6.99
C LEU A 152 -2.36 20.83 -6.73
N SER A 153 -2.93 21.83 -7.40
CA SER A 153 -2.71 23.25 -7.07
C SER A 153 -3.70 23.67 -5.99
N ASP A 154 -3.19 24.26 -4.91
CA ASP A 154 -4.00 24.71 -3.78
C ASP A 154 -4.55 26.14 -3.94
N ARG A 155 -5.25 26.63 -2.90
CA ARG A 155 -5.86 27.97 -2.87
C ARG A 155 -4.87 29.14 -3.04
N THR A 156 -3.59 28.90 -2.84
CA THR A 156 -2.50 29.87 -2.97
C THR A 156 -1.67 29.67 -4.25
N GLY A 157 -1.97 28.64 -5.04
CA GLY A 157 -1.22 28.25 -6.23
C GLY A 157 -0.01 27.36 -5.95
N LYS A 158 0.20 26.93 -4.69
CA LYS A 158 1.27 25.98 -4.36
C LYS A 158 0.86 24.57 -4.78
N ARG A 159 1.85 23.80 -5.26
CA ARG A 159 1.66 22.46 -5.83
C ARG A 159 1.91 21.36 -4.81
N TRP A 160 1.09 20.32 -4.92
CA TRP A 160 1.08 19.13 -4.07
C TRP A 160 1.00 17.85 -4.90
N VAL A 161 1.49 16.76 -4.34
CA VAL A 161 1.38 15.42 -4.94
C VAL A 161 0.66 14.51 -3.96
N VAL A 162 -0.42 13.90 -4.42
CA VAL A 162 -1.30 13.06 -3.60
C VAL A 162 -0.94 11.59 -3.77
N PHE A 163 -0.84 10.89 -2.65
CA PHE A 163 -0.59 9.46 -2.56
C PHE A 163 -1.69 8.78 -1.77
N ASP A 164 -2.03 7.56 -2.19
CA ASP A 164 -3.00 6.72 -1.50
C ASP A 164 -2.29 5.48 -0.95
N VAL A 165 -2.55 5.18 0.33
CA VAL A 165 -2.08 3.96 0.97
C VAL A 165 -3.29 3.22 1.53
N ASP A 166 -3.41 1.95 1.18
CA ASP A 166 -4.54 1.13 1.62
C ASP A 166 -4.20 -0.34 1.77
N GLY A 167 -4.94 -1.03 2.64
CA GLY A 167 -4.82 -2.47 2.84
C GLY A 167 -5.95 -3.24 2.16
N THR A 168 -5.66 -3.96 1.07
CA THR A 168 -6.61 -4.89 0.44
C THR A 168 -6.59 -6.26 1.13
N VAL A 169 -7.76 -6.88 1.29
CA VAL A 169 -7.87 -8.16 2.02
C VAL A 169 -8.25 -9.30 1.07
N LYS A 170 -7.48 -10.39 1.06
CA LYS A 170 -7.89 -11.66 0.44
C LYS A 170 -8.35 -12.62 1.53
N ALA A 171 -9.63 -13.00 1.49
CA ALA A 171 -10.21 -13.95 2.44
C ALA A 171 -10.12 -15.39 1.91
N THR A 172 -9.90 -16.33 2.80
CA THR A 172 -9.90 -17.77 2.54
C THR A 172 -10.80 -18.48 3.54
N ARG A 173 -11.60 -19.43 3.05
CA ARG A 173 -12.52 -20.20 3.88
C ARG A 173 -11.87 -21.51 4.30
N HIS A 174 -11.86 -21.81 5.59
CA HIS A 174 -11.38 -23.06 6.13
C HIS A 174 -12.58 -23.95 6.41
N ARG A 175 -12.87 -24.88 5.49
CA ARG A 175 -13.87 -25.91 5.76
C ARG A 175 -13.39 -26.82 6.89
N ALA A 176 -14.35 -27.36 7.65
CA ALA A 176 -14.08 -28.42 8.62
C ALA A 176 -13.40 -29.59 7.91
N LEU A 177 -12.34 -30.10 8.51
CA LEU A 177 -11.62 -31.27 8.03
C LEU A 177 -11.82 -32.39 9.04
N VAL A 178 -11.96 -33.63 8.57
CA VAL A 178 -12.15 -34.80 9.43
C VAL A 178 -10.91 -35.00 10.30
N THR A 179 -11.09 -35.03 11.62
CA THR A 179 -10.02 -35.26 12.59
C THR A 179 -10.32 -36.58 13.30
N ALA A 180 -9.65 -37.66 12.90
CA ALA A 180 -9.64 -38.90 13.67
C ALA A 180 -8.21 -39.47 13.67
N PRO A 181 -7.81 -40.24 14.71
CA PRO A 181 -6.48 -40.87 14.76
C PRO A 181 -6.19 -41.80 13.58
N THR A 182 -7.23 -42.31 12.91
CA THR A 182 -7.15 -43.17 11.73
C THR A 182 -6.94 -42.41 10.43
N HIS A 183 -7.01 -41.07 10.44
CA HIS A 183 -6.81 -40.24 9.26
C HIS A 183 -5.40 -39.61 9.23
N PRO A 184 -4.85 -39.32 8.03
CA PRO A 184 -3.58 -38.61 7.90
C PRO A 184 -3.60 -37.24 8.58
N GLN A 185 -2.43 -36.77 9.01
CA GLN A 185 -2.27 -35.41 9.54
C GLN A 185 -2.82 -34.38 8.55
N LEU A 186 -3.72 -33.54 9.03
CA LEU A 186 -4.32 -32.48 8.23
C LEU A 186 -3.27 -31.48 7.78
N LYS A 187 -3.32 -31.09 6.51
CA LYS A 187 -2.49 -30.03 5.94
C LYS A 187 -3.36 -28.98 5.27
N ARG A 188 -3.29 -27.73 5.73
CA ARG A 188 -3.99 -26.61 5.11
C ARG A 188 -3.01 -25.83 4.24
N ARG A 189 -3.32 -25.71 2.94
CA ARG A 189 -2.45 -24.97 2.00
C ARG A 189 -2.25 -23.50 2.42
N SER A 190 -3.28 -22.87 2.98
CA SER A 190 -3.24 -21.46 3.37
C SER A 190 -2.64 -21.16 4.75
N GLU A 191 -2.23 -22.18 5.51
CA GLU A 191 -1.78 -22.06 6.90
C GLU A 191 -0.61 -21.09 7.08
N ASN A 192 0.30 -21.05 6.10
CA ASN A 192 1.48 -20.18 6.13
C ASN A 192 1.27 -18.82 5.47
N ALA A 193 0.22 -18.66 4.65
CA ALA A 193 -0.03 -17.44 3.88
C ALA A 193 -1.14 -16.54 4.47
N CYS A 194 -2.02 -17.12 5.29
CA CYS A 194 -3.18 -16.47 5.88
C CYS A 194 -3.24 -16.71 7.39
N ALA A 195 -3.83 -15.78 8.13
CA ALA A 195 -4.10 -15.90 9.56
C ALA A 195 -5.47 -15.29 9.89
N PRO A 196 -6.03 -15.49 11.11
CA PRO A 196 -7.34 -14.94 11.44
C PRO A 196 -7.30 -13.42 11.38
N GLY A 197 -8.36 -12.81 10.84
CA GLY A 197 -8.43 -11.36 10.71
C GLY A 197 -9.77 -10.88 10.19
N TYR A 198 -9.88 -9.58 10.01
CA TYR A 198 -11.08 -8.89 9.58
C TYR A 198 -11.24 -9.01 8.05
N GLY A 199 -12.10 -9.92 7.60
CA GLY A 199 -12.43 -10.11 6.18
C GLY A 199 -13.34 -9.04 5.58
N GLY A 200 -13.83 -8.08 6.37
CA GLY A 200 -14.82 -7.11 5.93
C GLY A 200 -16.10 -7.79 5.42
N ARG A 201 -16.49 -7.48 4.18
CA ARG A 201 -17.64 -8.10 3.49
C ARG A 201 -17.32 -9.48 2.91
N LYS A 202 -16.05 -9.86 2.84
CA LYS A 202 -15.62 -11.13 2.23
C LYS A 202 -15.87 -12.29 3.21
N ARG A 203 -16.45 -13.38 2.72
CA ARG A 203 -16.73 -14.59 3.51
C ARG A 203 -15.45 -15.43 3.62
N GLY A 204 -14.86 -15.51 4.80
CA GLY A 204 -13.70 -16.36 5.08
C GLY A 204 -13.27 -16.30 6.53
N ASP A 205 -12.55 -17.33 6.98
CA ASP A 205 -12.14 -17.51 8.37
C ASP A 205 -10.69 -17.04 8.61
N GLN A 206 -9.92 -16.96 7.51
CA GLN A 206 -8.53 -16.53 7.49
C GLN A 206 -8.35 -15.52 6.37
N VAL A 207 -7.44 -14.58 6.57
CA VAL A 207 -7.18 -13.49 5.62
C VAL A 207 -5.68 -13.29 5.41
N ARG A 208 -5.36 -12.66 4.30
CA ARG A 208 -4.08 -12.03 4.00
C ARG A 208 -4.35 -10.59 3.61
N THR A 209 -3.67 -9.64 4.21
CA THR A 209 -3.78 -8.22 3.87
C THR A 209 -2.57 -7.82 3.04
N ARG A 210 -2.81 -7.10 1.94
CA ARG A 210 -1.82 -6.49 1.06
C ARG A 210 -1.97 -4.97 1.15
N SER A 211 -0.99 -4.31 1.74
CA SER A 211 -0.84 -2.86 1.69
C SER A 211 -0.30 -2.46 0.32
N THR A 212 -0.92 -1.48 -0.33
CA THR A 212 -0.47 -0.91 -1.62
C THR A 212 -0.31 0.60 -1.50
N ILE A 213 0.60 1.16 -2.31
CA ILE A 213 0.89 2.59 -2.36
C ILE A 213 0.83 3.04 -3.80
N ALA A 214 0.02 4.05 -4.12
CA ALA A 214 -0.03 4.63 -5.47
C ALA A 214 0.12 6.16 -5.42
N CYS A 215 0.72 6.72 -6.48
CA CYS A 215 0.62 8.14 -6.78
C CYS A 215 -0.69 8.41 -7.51
N ALA A 216 -1.53 9.30 -6.98
CA ALA A 216 -2.85 9.57 -7.55
C ALA A 216 -2.79 10.35 -8.88
N HIS A 217 -1.67 10.99 -9.20
CA HIS A 217 -1.51 11.78 -10.44
C HIS A 217 -0.92 11.00 -11.61
N THR A 218 -0.09 9.99 -11.33
CA THR A 218 0.52 9.12 -12.35
C THR A 218 -0.12 7.73 -12.40
N HIS A 219 -0.83 7.33 -11.36
CA HIS A 219 -1.36 5.98 -11.12
C HIS A 219 -0.27 4.89 -11.06
N GLU A 220 1.00 5.28 -10.91
CA GLU A 220 2.08 4.32 -10.68
C GLU A 220 1.99 3.74 -9.26
N TRP A 221 2.19 2.43 -9.16
CA TRP A 221 2.39 1.75 -7.89
C TRP A 221 3.81 2.06 -7.38
N LEU A 222 3.90 2.52 -6.14
CA LEU A 222 5.17 2.75 -5.44
C LEU A 222 5.64 1.52 -4.67
N GLY A 223 4.71 0.65 -4.27
CA GLY A 223 5.07 -0.60 -3.63
C GLY A 223 3.91 -1.39 -3.08
N THR A 224 4.21 -2.64 -2.72
CA THR A 224 3.28 -3.55 -2.06
C THR A 224 3.94 -4.38 -0.95
N PHE A 225 3.21 -4.54 0.15
CA PHE A 225 3.61 -5.29 1.33
C PHE A 225 2.45 -6.19 1.73
N ALA A 226 2.69 -7.47 1.95
CA ALA A 226 1.60 -8.38 2.29
C ALA A 226 2.00 -9.31 3.43
N ALA A 227 1.09 -9.44 4.38
CA ALA A 227 1.27 -10.26 5.56
C ALA A 227 -0.02 -11.03 5.89
N PRO A 228 0.10 -12.21 6.53
CA PRO A 228 -1.06 -12.97 6.98
C PRO A 228 -1.87 -12.18 8.02
N GLY A 229 -3.17 -12.46 8.12
CA GLY A 229 -4.06 -11.75 9.03
C GLY A 229 -4.33 -10.33 8.55
N ASN A 230 -4.45 -9.39 9.48
CA ASN A 230 -4.71 -7.97 9.18
C ASN A 230 -3.48 -7.20 8.66
N GLY A 231 -2.42 -7.91 8.27
CA GLY A 231 -1.16 -7.32 7.81
C GLY A 231 -0.36 -6.66 8.94
N THR A 232 0.56 -5.78 8.55
CA THR A 232 1.41 -4.99 9.45
C THR A 232 1.28 -3.49 9.18
N PRO A 233 0.09 -2.88 9.40
CA PRO A 233 -0.21 -1.56 8.83
C PRO A 233 0.72 -0.43 9.30
N LYS A 234 1.26 -0.50 10.53
CA LYS A 234 2.17 0.53 11.05
C LYS A 234 3.57 0.43 10.41
N PRO A 235 4.24 -0.74 10.41
CA PRO A 235 5.46 -0.93 9.63
C PRO A 235 5.28 -0.63 8.14
N ASP A 236 4.17 -1.06 7.54
CA ASP A 236 3.89 -0.85 6.12
C ASP A 236 3.73 0.65 5.81
N LEU A 237 3.05 1.41 6.67
CA LEU A 237 2.91 2.86 6.55
C LEU A 237 4.26 3.58 6.70
N ALA A 238 5.13 3.15 7.63
CA ALA A 238 6.47 3.72 7.75
C ALA A 238 7.31 3.49 6.50
N ARG A 239 7.23 2.29 5.90
CA ARG A 239 7.85 2.00 4.59
C ARG A 239 7.26 2.86 3.48
N ALA A 240 5.93 3.05 3.49
CA ALA A 240 5.24 3.91 2.53
C ALA A 240 5.73 5.36 2.58
N CYS A 241 5.90 5.91 3.78
CA CYS A 241 6.44 7.27 3.96
C CYS A 241 7.83 7.41 3.32
N GLY A 242 8.71 6.43 3.55
CA GLY A 242 10.05 6.43 2.94
C GLY A 242 10.03 6.35 1.41
N LEU A 243 9.14 5.54 0.83
CA LEU A 243 8.95 5.44 -0.62
C LEU A 243 8.40 6.75 -1.21
N VAL A 244 7.38 7.32 -0.58
CA VAL A 244 6.79 8.61 -0.97
C VAL A 244 7.84 9.71 -0.96
N GLN A 245 8.65 9.79 0.10
CA GLN A 245 9.74 10.76 0.20
C GLN A 245 10.72 10.66 -0.98
N ARG A 246 11.19 9.46 -1.31
CA ARG A 246 12.14 9.27 -2.42
C ARG A 246 11.50 9.54 -3.78
N TYR A 247 10.25 9.12 -3.97
CA TYR A 247 9.51 9.43 -5.19
C TYR A 247 9.32 10.95 -5.38
N LEU A 248 8.96 11.69 -4.33
CA LEU A 248 8.86 13.15 -4.36
C LEU A 248 10.19 13.79 -4.72
N GLN A 249 11.29 13.35 -4.10
CA GLN A 249 12.64 13.84 -4.38
C GLN A 249 13.03 13.65 -5.84
N THR A 250 12.79 12.46 -6.41
CA THR A 250 13.03 12.17 -7.83
C THR A 250 12.21 13.09 -8.74
N GLN A 251 10.99 13.45 -8.34
CA GLN A 251 10.10 14.34 -9.08
C GLN A 251 10.39 15.84 -8.84
N GLY A 252 11.39 16.17 -8.00
CA GLY A 252 11.75 17.56 -7.68
C GLY A 252 10.80 18.26 -6.69
N PHE A 253 10.04 17.49 -5.89
CA PHE A 253 9.17 18.01 -4.84
C PHE A 253 9.79 17.83 -3.46
N THR A 254 9.43 18.73 -2.54
CA THR A 254 9.74 18.60 -1.11
C THR A 254 8.79 17.63 -0.42
N ILE A 255 9.18 17.09 0.73
CA ILE A 255 8.35 16.15 1.49
C ILE A 255 7.04 16.81 1.98
N GLU A 256 7.11 18.10 2.27
CA GLU A 256 5.98 18.92 2.69
C GLU A 256 4.96 19.16 1.57
N GLN A 257 5.31 18.88 0.31
CA GLN A 257 4.39 18.93 -0.83
C GLN A 257 3.70 17.58 -1.08
N GLY A 258 4.04 16.53 -0.33
CA GLY A 258 3.34 15.26 -0.37
C GLY A 258 2.10 15.24 0.52
N ILE A 259 0.99 14.70 0.01
CA ILE A 259 -0.23 14.44 0.78
C ILE A 259 -0.51 12.94 0.77
N VAL A 260 -0.55 12.29 1.93
CA VAL A 260 -0.94 10.89 2.07
C VAL A 260 -2.39 10.80 2.55
N ARG A 261 -3.25 10.19 1.72
CA ARG A 261 -4.65 9.93 2.05
C ARG A 261 -4.81 8.53 2.63
N LEU A 262 -5.48 8.43 3.77
CA LEU A 262 -5.67 7.18 4.50
C LEU A 262 -7.10 6.99 4.96
N ASP A 263 -7.58 5.75 4.94
CA ASP A 263 -8.90 5.41 5.44
C ASP A 263 -8.95 5.28 6.98
N GLY A 264 -10.11 4.83 7.47
CA GLY A 264 -10.35 4.62 8.89
C GLY A 264 -9.52 3.52 9.55
N LEU A 265 -8.83 2.65 8.80
CA LEU A 265 -7.90 1.67 9.37
C LEU A 265 -6.77 2.38 10.12
N TYR A 266 -6.29 3.49 9.54
CA TYR A 266 -5.18 4.30 10.03
C TYR A 266 -5.63 5.48 10.91
N GLY A 267 -6.93 5.65 11.13
CA GLY A 267 -7.52 6.81 11.83
C GLY A 267 -7.32 6.88 13.35
N SER A 268 -6.21 6.38 13.90
CA SER A 268 -5.89 6.49 15.33
C SER A 268 -4.48 7.03 15.54
N ALA A 269 -4.25 7.67 16.70
CA ALA A 269 -2.98 8.32 17.03
C ALA A 269 -1.72 7.51 16.66
N SER A 270 -1.71 6.21 16.94
CA SER A 270 -0.59 5.28 16.66
C SER A 270 -0.13 5.19 15.20
N TYR A 271 -1.02 5.52 14.24
CA TYR A 271 -0.74 5.51 12.80
C TYR A 271 -0.55 6.92 12.22
N VAL A 272 -0.95 7.95 12.96
CA VAL A 272 -0.63 9.34 12.61
C VAL A 272 0.83 9.65 12.97
N SER A 273 1.36 9.02 14.03
CA SER A 273 2.74 9.24 14.49
C SER A 273 3.82 9.09 13.39
N PRO A 274 3.82 8.04 12.55
CA PRO A 274 4.81 7.90 11.48
C PRO A 274 4.74 9.03 10.45
N LEU A 275 3.55 9.57 10.15
CA LEU A 275 3.37 10.68 9.21
C LEU A 275 3.91 11.98 9.79
N GLN A 276 3.59 12.26 11.07
CA GLN A 276 4.12 13.40 11.81
C GLN A 276 5.66 13.36 11.88
N GLN A 277 6.23 12.18 12.19
CA GLN A 277 7.68 11.98 12.22
C GLN A 277 8.34 12.17 10.84
N ALA A 278 7.67 11.71 9.78
CA ALA A 278 8.13 11.89 8.41
C ALA A 278 7.88 13.30 7.87
N LYS A 279 7.12 14.15 8.58
CA LYS A 279 6.68 15.49 8.13
C LYS A 279 5.95 15.47 6.78
N ILE A 280 5.25 14.38 6.50
CA ILE A 280 4.42 14.25 5.29
C ILE A 280 3.02 14.74 5.63
N SER A 281 2.43 15.55 4.74
CA SER A 281 1.07 16.02 4.98
C SER A 281 0.05 14.90 4.84
N ASP A 282 -1.05 14.97 5.60
CA ASP A 282 -2.04 13.90 5.62
C ASP A 282 -3.50 14.37 5.51
N ALA A 283 -4.34 13.46 5.02
CA ALA A 283 -5.80 13.57 5.05
C ALA A 283 -6.40 12.21 5.43
N ILE A 284 -6.82 12.07 6.68
CA ILE A 284 -7.13 10.78 7.30
C ILE A 284 -8.54 10.78 7.87
N ARG A 285 -9.34 9.74 7.58
CA ARG A 285 -10.57 9.54 8.33
C ARG A 285 -10.27 9.01 9.73
N CYS A 286 -10.57 9.82 10.72
CA CYS A 286 -10.32 9.53 12.12
C CYS A 286 -11.42 8.67 12.74
N ARG A 287 -11.01 7.66 13.54
CA ARG A 287 -11.92 6.80 14.32
C ARG A 287 -11.85 7.08 15.83
N ASP A 288 -11.04 8.06 16.25
CA ASP A 288 -10.86 8.46 17.64
C ASP A 288 -12.00 9.37 18.12
N TYR A 289 -13.24 8.86 18.11
CA TYR A 289 -14.45 9.62 18.46
C TYR A 289 -14.50 10.14 19.91
N HIS A 290 -13.55 9.77 20.75
CA HIS A 290 -13.37 10.38 22.07
C HIS A 290 -12.98 11.87 21.97
N LEU A 291 -12.46 12.34 20.81
CA LEU A 291 -12.22 13.76 20.51
C LEU A 291 -13.51 14.60 20.56
N LEU A 292 -14.69 14.02 20.31
CA LEU A 292 -16.00 14.70 20.44
C LEU A 292 -16.39 15.09 21.88
N THR A 293 -15.54 14.74 22.85
CA THR A 293 -15.69 15.14 24.26
C THR A 293 -14.64 16.16 24.69
N ASP A 294 -13.72 16.53 23.80
CA ASP A 294 -12.74 17.56 24.07
C ASP A 294 -13.43 18.93 24.25
N PRO A 295 -13.08 19.72 25.27
CA PRO A 295 -13.71 21.03 25.51
C PRO A 295 -13.63 21.96 24.29
N ILE A 296 -12.52 21.97 23.55
CA ILE A 296 -12.35 22.81 22.36
C ILE A 296 -13.33 22.37 21.27
N VAL A 297 -13.42 21.06 21.04
CA VAL A 297 -14.35 20.47 20.06
C VAL A 297 -15.81 20.73 20.46
N VAL A 298 -16.15 20.59 21.74
CA VAL A 298 -17.50 20.85 22.24
C VAL A 298 -17.87 22.33 22.10
N ALA A 299 -16.93 23.24 22.35
CA ALA A 299 -17.15 24.66 22.12
C ALA A 299 -17.35 24.97 20.63
N ALA A 300 -16.53 24.42 19.75
CA ALA A 300 -16.65 24.60 18.30
C ALA A 300 -18.00 24.10 17.76
N LEU A 301 -18.47 22.93 18.21
CA LEU A 301 -19.76 22.37 17.78
C LEU A 301 -21.00 23.16 18.25
N LYS A 302 -20.86 24.09 19.20
CA LYS A 302 -21.92 25.01 19.62
C LYS A 302 -22.01 26.25 18.74
N GLN A 303 -20.95 26.57 17.99
CA GLN A 303 -20.94 27.67 17.05
C GLN A 303 -21.66 27.29 15.75
N ALA A 304 -21.87 28.26 14.87
CA ALA A 304 -22.32 28.00 13.52
C ALA A 304 -21.28 27.13 12.76
N PRO A 305 -21.72 26.23 11.87
CA PRO A 305 -20.79 25.51 11.01
C PRO A 305 -20.05 26.48 10.08
N HIS A 306 -18.80 26.15 9.76
CA HIS A 306 -17.96 26.92 8.85
C HIS A 306 -18.47 26.82 7.40
N ALA A 307 -19.07 25.68 7.05
CA ALA A 307 -19.69 25.46 5.76
C ALA A 307 -20.80 24.41 5.89
N THR A 308 -21.76 24.46 4.96
CA THR A 308 -22.78 23.43 4.80
C THR A 308 -22.75 22.94 3.37
N ILE A 309 -22.53 21.63 3.19
CA ILE A 309 -22.42 21.00 1.87
C ILE A 309 -23.61 20.07 1.66
N THR A 310 -24.21 20.15 0.49
CA THR A 310 -25.20 19.17 0.02
C THR A 310 -24.64 18.51 -1.24
N TYR A 311 -24.62 17.18 -1.26
CA TYR A 311 -24.21 16.43 -2.46
C TYR A 311 -25.45 16.06 -3.28
N PRO A 312 -25.38 16.06 -4.62
CA PRO A 312 -26.50 15.64 -5.47
C PRO A 312 -27.05 14.26 -5.10
N ASP A 313 -26.16 13.34 -4.73
CA ASP A 313 -26.49 11.94 -4.40
C ASP A 313 -26.91 11.73 -2.94
N SER A 314 -27.00 12.80 -2.14
CA SER A 314 -27.38 12.72 -0.73
C SER A 314 -28.34 13.84 -0.35
N PRO A 315 -29.59 13.53 0.06
CA PRO A 315 -30.58 14.55 0.41
C PRO A 315 -30.27 15.27 1.73
N HIS A 316 -29.10 15.03 2.33
CA HIS A 316 -28.75 15.51 3.66
C HIS A 316 -27.61 16.52 3.60
N ALA A 317 -27.88 17.70 4.15
CA ALA A 317 -26.88 18.70 4.42
C ALA A 317 -25.83 18.16 5.40
N ARG A 318 -24.56 18.45 5.10
CA ARG A 318 -23.40 18.13 5.91
C ARG A 318 -22.83 19.43 6.45
N GLU A 319 -22.94 19.61 7.75
CA GLU A 319 -22.36 20.74 8.46
C GLU A 319 -20.87 20.45 8.71
N LEU A 320 -20.00 21.40 8.38
CA LEU A 320 -18.55 21.32 8.57
C LEU A 320 -18.09 22.21 9.69
N PHE A 321 -17.26 21.68 10.57
CA PHE A 321 -16.57 22.43 11.61
C PHE A 321 -15.07 22.25 11.42
N ASP A 322 -14.34 23.35 11.35
CA ASP A 322 -12.90 23.37 11.24
C ASP A 322 -12.28 23.73 12.59
N ILE A 323 -11.33 22.94 13.05
CA ILE A 323 -10.56 23.21 14.26
C ILE A 323 -9.10 23.25 13.83
N PRO A 324 -8.57 24.45 13.53
CA PRO A 324 -7.25 24.63 12.91
C PRO A 324 -6.10 24.03 13.72
N CYS A 325 -6.21 24.03 15.05
CA CYS A 325 -5.22 23.49 15.95
C CYS A 325 -5.90 22.86 17.16
N LEU A 326 -5.76 21.55 17.29
CA LEU A 326 -6.19 20.77 18.43
C LEU A 326 -4.98 20.09 19.05
N ASP A 327 -4.59 20.55 20.25
CA ASP A 327 -3.59 19.84 21.05
C ASP A 327 -4.22 18.60 21.70
N SER A 328 -3.96 17.45 21.10
CA SER A 328 -4.33 16.14 21.62
C SER A 328 -3.12 15.29 21.99
N THR A 329 -1.97 15.91 22.28
CA THR A 329 -0.72 15.21 22.63
C THR A 329 -0.90 14.26 23.83
N ARG A 330 -1.68 14.69 24.83
CA ARG A 330 -2.06 13.87 26.01
C ARG A 330 -2.87 12.61 25.66
N ARG A 331 -3.38 12.51 24.43
CA ARG A 331 -4.17 11.38 23.91
C ARG A 331 -3.35 10.45 23.01
N GLY A 332 -2.05 10.70 22.85
CA GLY A 332 -1.10 9.84 22.13
C GLY A 332 -0.64 10.36 20.76
N TYR A 333 -1.05 11.56 20.36
CA TYR A 333 -0.54 12.24 19.17
C TYR A 333 0.82 12.90 19.48
N HIS A 334 1.73 13.04 18.51
CA HIS A 334 3.04 13.66 18.76
C HIS A 334 2.99 15.18 18.70
N GLU A 335 2.19 15.71 17.78
CA GLU A 335 2.07 17.15 17.53
C GLU A 335 0.60 17.57 17.48
N PRO A 336 0.29 18.86 17.74
CA PRO A 336 -1.03 19.42 17.48
C PRO A 336 -1.47 19.18 16.03
N MET A 337 -2.79 19.12 15.82
CA MET A 337 -3.35 18.73 14.53
C MET A 337 -4.60 19.51 14.18
N ARG A 338 -4.89 19.62 12.88
CA ARG A 338 -6.16 20.18 12.41
C ARG A 338 -7.22 19.08 12.37
N LEU A 339 -8.40 19.38 12.89
CA LEU A 339 -9.54 18.46 12.94
C LEU A 339 -10.72 19.07 12.19
N VAL A 340 -11.13 18.42 11.10
CA VAL A 340 -12.37 18.73 10.39
C VAL A 340 -13.45 17.76 10.83
N ILE A 341 -14.61 18.28 11.24
CA ILE A 341 -15.75 17.50 11.71
C ILE A 341 -16.90 17.68 10.74
N VAL A 342 -17.41 16.55 10.25
CA VAL A 342 -18.67 16.51 9.52
C VAL A 342 -19.79 16.12 10.48
N ARG A 343 -20.82 16.96 10.58
CA ARG A 343 -22.03 16.69 11.35
C ARG A 343 -23.23 16.59 10.41
N MET A 344 -24.00 15.52 10.56
CA MET A 344 -25.22 15.28 9.77
C MET A 344 -26.37 14.94 10.71
N GLU A 345 -27.59 15.37 10.37
CA GLU A 345 -28.77 14.95 11.12
C GLU A 345 -29.08 13.47 10.85
N ARG A 346 -29.49 12.76 11.90
CA ARG A 346 -29.80 11.34 11.84
C ARG A 346 -31.21 11.16 11.30
N PHE A 347 -31.33 10.51 10.17
CA PHE A 347 -32.59 10.25 9.47
C PHE A 347 -33.10 8.80 9.66
N ASP A 348 -32.24 7.84 10.06
CA ASP A 348 -32.64 6.44 10.32
C ASP A 348 -32.24 6.00 11.75
N LYS A 349 -33.16 5.27 12.42
CA LYS A 349 -32.90 4.61 13.71
C LYS A 349 -31.97 3.39 13.56
N ARG A 350 -31.78 2.84 12.35
CA ARG A 350 -30.78 1.80 12.09
C ARG A 350 -29.37 2.33 12.36
N LYS A 351 -28.49 1.44 12.83
CA LYS A 351 -27.09 1.78 13.10
C LYS A 351 -26.38 1.97 11.76
N ARG A 352 -25.98 3.21 11.43
CA ARG A 352 -25.11 3.46 10.27
C ARG A 352 -23.77 2.73 10.47
N ALA A 353 -23.20 2.26 9.36
CA ALA A 353 -21.90 1.59 9.36
C ALA A 353 -20.72 2.55 9.56
N VAL A 354 -20.92 3.85 9.29
CA VAL A 354 -19.88 4.90 9.31
C VAL A 354 -20.34 6.06 10.19
N GLY A 355 -19.41 6.65 10.94
CA GLY A 355 -19.68 7.77 11.84
C GLY A 355 -20.06 7.35 13.26
N LYS A 356 -20.04 8.32 14.18
CA LYS A 356 -20.48 8.17 15.57
C LYS A 356 -21.79 8.91 15.80
N CYS A 357 -22.83 8.17 16.20
CA CYS A 357 -24.07 8.77 16.65
C CYS A 357 -23.89 9.41 18.04
N LYS A 358 -24.28 10.68 18.18
CA LYS A 358 -24.37 11.42 19.45
C LYS A 358 -25.63 12.28 19.40
N GLY A 359 -26.64 11.93 20.21
CA GLY A 359 -27.96 12.56 20.15
C GLY A 359 -28.62 12.34 18.78
N LYS A 360 -29.15 13.43 18.20
CA LYS A 360 -29.78 13.43 16.87
C LYS A 360 -28.79 13.53 15.70
N TYR A 361 -27.48 13.57 15.98
CA TYR A 361 -26.47 13.77 14.94
C TYR A 361 -25.55 12.56 14.76
N ILE A 362 -25.01 12.44 13.55
CA ILE A 362 -23.92 11.54 13.18
C ILE A 362 -22.69 12.41 12.92
N HIS A 363 -21.56 12.04 13.52
CA HIS A 363 -20.29 12.75 13.37
C HIS A 363 -19.27 11.87 12.65
N GLU A 364 -18.61 12.44 11.66
CA GLU A 364 -17.39 11.89 11.06
C GLU A 364 -16.24 12.87 11.33
N LEU A 365 -15.05 12.32 11.57
CA LEU A 365 -13.87 13.08 11.96
C LEU A 365 -12.80 12.89 10.89
N PHE A 366 -12.15 13.97 10.49
CA PHE A 366 -11.05 13.98 9.54
C PHE A 366 -9.86 14.71 10.15
N LEU A 367 -8.74 14.01 10.27
CA LEU A 367 -7.47 14.58 10.70
C LEU A 367 -6.69 15.00 9.48
N THR A 368 -6.01 16.14 9.60
CA THR A 368 -5.14 16.64 8.56
C THR A 368 -4.05 17.54 9.14
N SER A 369 -2.93 17.62 8.44
CA SER A 369 -1.88 18.61 8.65
C SER A 369 -1.92 19.71 7.58
N LEU A 370 -2.90 19.69 6.67
CA LEU A 370 -3.00 20.65 5.57
C LEU A 370 -3.26 22.06 6.10
N PRO A 371 -2.49 23.08 5.65
CA PRO A 371 -2.62 24.43 6.18
C PRO A 371 -3.96 25.07 5.84
N VAL A 372 -4.50 25.87 6.76
CA VAL A 372 -5.80 26.53 6.60
C VAL A 372 -5.78 27.54 5.46
N GLU A 373 -4.68 28.25 5.29
CA GLU A 373 -4.49 29.25 4.22
C GLU A 373 -4.53 28.65 2.80
N GLN A 374 -4.16 27.37 2.68
CA GLN A 374 -4.06 26.65 1.40
C GLN A 374 -5.26 25.73 1.15
N PHE A 375 -5.94 25.26 2.20
CA PHE A 375 -7.06 24.32 2.10
C PHE A 375 -8.16 24.68 3.10
N THR A 376 -9.37 24.93 2.62
CA THR A 376 -10.56 25.06 3.47
C THR A 376 -11.01 23.69 4.04
N ALA A 377 -11.88 23.68 5.06
CA ALA A 377 -12.47 22.43 5.55
C ALA A 377 -13.21 21.63 4.45
N THR A 378 -13.84 22.35 3.52
CA THR A 378 -14.50 21.76 2.35
C THR A 378 -13.50 21.11 1.42
N ASP A 379 -12.36 21.76 1.17
CA ASP A 379 -11.29 21.21 0.31
C ASP A 379 -10.72 19.91 0.90
N VAL A 380 -10.46 19.89 2.22
CA VAL A 380 -9.96 18.69 2.92
C VAL A 380 -10.96 17.53 2.80
N LEU A 381 -12.25 17.79 3.03
CA LEU A 381 -13.29 16.77 2.89
C LEU A 381 -13.38 16.27 1.44
N ASN A 382 -13.40 17.17 0.45
CA ASN A 382 -13.48 16.81 -0.96
C ASN A 382 -12.24 16.02 -1.41
N LEU A 383 -11.06 16.41 -0.97
CA LEU A 383 -9.80 15.69 -1.26
C LEU A 383 -9.82 14.27 -0.69
N TYR A 384 -10.32 14.09 0.54
CA TYR A 384 -10.54 12.77 1.13
C TYR A 384 -11.57 11.95 0.34
N CYS A 385 -12.72 12.55 0.00
CA CYS A 385 -13.76 11.90 -0.81
C CYS A 385 -13.24 11.50 -2.20
N GLY A 386 -12.27 12.24 -2.75
CA GLY A 386 -11.54 11.91 -3.98
C GLY A 386 -10.79 10.58 -3.95
N ARG A 387 -10.63 9.94 -2.79
CA ARG A 387 -10.08 8.57 -2.67
C ARG A 387 -10.90 7.54 -3.46
N GLY A 388 -12.14 7.86 -3.85
CA GLY A 388 -12.90 7.03 -4.81
C GLY A 388 -12.14 6.71 -6.10
N GLY A 389 -11.26 7.61 -6.57
CA GLY A 389 -10.39 7.35 -7.72
C GLY A 389 -9.36 6.23 -7.45
N PHE A 390 -8.88 6.10 -6.21
CA PHE A 390 -7.99 5.00 -5.83
C PHE A 390 -8.69 3.64 -5.78
N GLU A 391 -9.95 3.61 -5.31
CA GLU A 391 -10.78 2.40 -5.38
C GLU A 391 -11.00 1.96 -6.83
N GLN A 392 -11.10 2.91 -7.76
CA GLN A 392 -11.13 2.61 -9.20
C GLN A 392 -9.79 2.01 -9.68
N ILE A 393 -8.64 2.55 -9.26
CA ILE A 393 -7.32 1.97 -9.58
C ILE A 393 -7.24 0.50 -9.13
N LEU A 394 -7.66 0.20 -7.89
CA LEU A 394 -7.69 -1.17 -7.38
C LEU A 394 -8.65 -2.08 -8.18
N SER A 395 -9.83 -1.58 -8.51
CA SER A 395 -10.78 -2.32 -9.33
C SER A 395 -10.25 -2.60 -10.74
N GLU A 396 -9.49 -1.67 -11.31
CA GLU A 396 -8.84 -1.83 -12.61
C GLU A 396 -7.68 -2.83 -12.53
N GLU A 397 -6.87 -2.82 -11.46
CA GLU A 397 -5.83 -3.83 -11.19
C GLU A 397 -6.43 -5.24 -11.14
N ASP A 398 -7.52 -5.40 -10.37
CA ASP A 398 -8.26 -6.66 -10.26
C ASP A 398 -8.80 -7.12 -11.63
N ALA A 399 -9.35 -6.22 -12.44
CA ALA A 399 -9.94 -6.55 -13.74
C ALA A 399 -8.90 -6.84 -14.83
N GLU A 400 -7.74 -6.17 -14.80
CA GLU A 400 -6.75 -6.26 -15.86
C GLU A 400 -5.66 -7.31 -15.60
N GLN A 401 -5.37 -7.62 -14.34
CA GLN A 401 -4.28 -8.51 -13.95
C GLN A 401 -4.60 -9.51 -12.82
N ASP A 402 -5.62 -9.23 -11.98
CA ASP A 402 -6.00 -10.05 -10.81
C ASP A 402 -4.78 -10.44 -9.96
N GLY A 403 -3.96 -9.45 -9.57
CA GLY A 403 -2.71 -9.67 -8.83
C GLY A 403 -2.90 -10.40 -7.48
N ASP A 404 -4.09 -10.29 -6.90
CA ASP A 404 -4.49 -10.99 -5.68
C ASP A 404 -4.99 -12.44 -5.91
N ARG A 405 -4.95 -12.93 -7.14
CA ARG A 405 -5.12 -14.35 -7.43
C ARG A 405 -3.97 -15.16 -6.81
N TRP A 406 -4.32 -16.29 -6.20
CA TRP A 406 -3.32 -17.20 -5.63
C TRP A 406 -2.48 -17.81 -6.74
N CYS A 407 -1.24 -17.34 -6.88
CA CYS A 407 -0.19 -17.93 -7.69
C CYS A 407 0.68 -18.88 -6.82
N SER A 408 0.84 -18.54 -5.53
CA SER A 408 1.50 -19.39 -4.53
C SER A 408 0.75 -19.40 -3.21
N TRP A 409 0.73 -20.54 -2.54
CA TRP A 409 0.26 -20.66 -1.15
C TRP A 409 1.38 -20.43 -0.12
N HIS A 410 2.61 -20.17 -0.59
CA HIS A 410 3.71 -19.68 0.23
C HIS A 410 3.67 -18.15 0.29
N ALA A 411 3.78 -17.57 1.48
CA ALA A 411 3.57 -16.14 1.70
C ALA A 411 4.52 -15.28 0.85
N GLN A 412 5.82 -15.56 0.93
CA GLN A 412 6.85 -14.84 0.17
C GLN A 412 6.71 -15.07 -1.34
N GLY A 413 6.38 -16.29 -1.75
CA GLY A 413 6.10 -16.59 -3.17
C GLY A 413 4.92 -15.79 -3.73
N GLN A 414 3.86 -15.58 -2.95
CA GLN A 414 2.73 -14.75 -3.37
C GLN A 414 3.11 -13.27 -3.44
N SER A 415 3.88 -12.76 -2.47
CA SER A 415 4.39 -11.39 -2.52
C SER A 415 5.31 -11.14 -3.72
N PHE A 416 6.17 -12.10 -4.05
CA PHE A 416 7.03 -12.03 -5.23
C PHE A 416 6.22 -11.88 -6.53
N TRP A 417 5.13 -12.65 -6.66
CA TRP A 417 4.18 -12.54 -7.76
C TRP A 417 3.50 -11.16 -7.80
N GLN A 418 3.02 -10.66 -6.66
CA GLN A 418 2.32 -9.37 -6.57
C GLN A 418 3.20 -8.19 -6.99
N ILE A 419 4.50 -8.22 -6.65
CA ILE A 419 5.46 -7.19 -7.08
C ILE A 419 5.60 -7.17 -8.62
N LEU A 420 5.79 -8.33 -9.25
CA LEU A 420 5.90 -8.42 -10.71
C LEU A 420 4.61 -7.98 -11.43
N ASN A 421 3.46 -8.23 -10.81
CA ASN A 421 2.16 -7.81 -11.33
C ASN A 421 2.06 -6.27 -11.38
N GLN A 422 2.39 -5.59 -10.28
CA GLN A 422 2.48 -4.12 -10.22
C GLN A 422 3.56 -3.56 -11.15
N TRP A 423 4.63 -4.32 -11.42
CA TRP A 423 5.65 -3.91 -12.38
C TRP A 423 5.10 -3.83 -13.81
N VAL A 424 4.34 -4.85 -14.23
CA VAL A 424 3.67 -4.83 -15.53
C VAL A 424 2.65 -3.70 -15.61
N TRP A 425 1.96 -3.38 -14.51
CA TRP A 425 1.08 -2.21 -14.44
C TRP A 425 1.83 -0.91 -14.75
N ASN A 426 2.92 -0.63 -14.03
CA ASN A 426 3.73 0.57 -14.23
C ASN A 426 4.33 0.61 -15.63
N TRP A 427 4.85 -0.52 -16.13
CA TRP A 427 5.38 -0.60 -17.48
C TRP A 427 4.33 -0.23 -18.54
N ARG A 428 3.07 -0.69 -18.40
CA ARG A 428 1.99 -0.33 -19.33
C ARG A 428 1.70 1.18 -19.31
N ILE A 429 1.78 1.84 -18.15
CA ILE A 429 1.58 3.30 -18.06
C ILE A 429 2.67 4.00 -18.85
N ARG A 430 3.93 3.64 -18.60
CA ARG A 430 5.11 4.24 -19.23
C ARG A 430 5.17 3.98 -20.74
N ALA A 431 4.93 2.74 -21.17
CA ALA A 431 4.88 2.38 -22.57
C ALA A 431 3.74 3.11 -23.31
N GLY A 432 2.56 3.20 -22.70
CA GLY A 432 1.43 3.97 -23.25
C GLY A 432 1.73 5.48 -23.32
N ALA A 433 2.38 6.03 -22.30
CA ALA A 433 2.84 7.42 -22.30
C ALA A 433 3.87 7.68 -23.41
N ALA A 434 4.86 6.81 -23.58
CA ALA A 434 5.87 6.92 -24.62
C ALA A 434 5.27 6.81 -26.04
N GLN A 435 4.25 5.97 -26.22
CA GLN A 435 3.55 5.86 -27.51
C GLN A 435 2.72 7.13 -27.83
N SER A 436 2.33 7.89 -26.81
CA SER A 436 1.49 9.08 -26.98
C SER A 436 2.32 10.29 -27.43
N PRO A 437 1.90 11.02 -28.49
CA PRO A 437 2.65 12.15 -29.02
C PRO A 437 2.87 13.28 -28.00
N GLU A 438 1.82 13.53 -27.22
CA GLU A 438 1.77 14.48 -26.11
C GLU A 438 1.11 13.78 -24.93
N LEU A 439 1.77 13.81 -23.77
CA LEU A 439 1.17 13.36 -22.52
C LEU A 439 0.12 14.40 -22.12
N CYS A 440 -1.10 14.24 -22.64
CA CYS A 440 -2.21 15.15 -22.37
C CYS A 440 -2.66 14.98 -20.93
N ALA A 441 -2.07 15.78 -20.04
CA ALA A 441 -2.49 15.86 -18.66
C ALA A 441 -3.91 16.44 -18.61
N ARG A 442 -4.79 15.81 -17.84
CA ARG A 442 -6.16 16.26 -17.66
C ARG A 442 -6.20 17.20 -16.49
N GLN A 443 -6.87 18.34 -16.65
CA GLN A 443 -7.13 19.27 -15.56
C GLN A 443 -8.60 19.16 -15.16
N THR A 444 -8.83 19.00 -13.87
CA THR A 444 -10.15 19.02 -13.27
C THR A 444 -10.18 20.16 -12.27
N GLU A 445 -11.13 21.09 -12.42
CA GLU A 445 -11.46 22.00 -11.32
C GLU A 445 -12.00 21.16 -10.18
N TRP A 446 -11.18 20.97 -9.15
CA TRP A 446 -11.51 20.13 -8.02
C TRP A 446 -12.40 20.87 -7.03
N SER A 447 -12.17 22.16 -6.86
CA SER A 447 -13.07 23.05 -6.12
C SER A 447 -12.95 24.47 -6.69
N PRO A 448 -14.08 25.17 -6.92
CA PRO A 448 -14.09 26.47 -7.58
C PRO A 448 -13.38 27.52 -6.73
N ALA A 449 -12.86 28.57 -7.37
CA ALA A 449 -12.25 29.71 -6.70
C ALA A 449 -13.21 30.33 -5.67
N LEU A 450 -12.67 30.84 -4.56
CA LEU A 450 -13.47 31.51 -3.54
C LEU A 450 -13.72 32.95 -3.98
N THR A 451 -14.98 33.38 -4.02
CA THR A 451 -15.34 34.76 -4.31
C THR A 451 -14.82 35.69 -3.20
N GLU A 452 -14.27 36.87 -3.55
CA GLU A 452 -13.77 37.87 -2.58
C GLU A 452 -14.82 38.32 -1.54
N MET A 453 -16.12 38.04 -1.76
CA MET A 453 -17.20 38.25 -0.80
C MET A 453 -17.12 37.37 0.46
N ALA A 454 -16.24 36.37 0.51
CA ALA A 454 -15.90 35.66 1.76
C ALA A 454 -14.96 36.47 2.68
N ARG A 455 -14.89 37.80 2.51
CA ARG A 455 -14.17 38.75 3.38
C ARG A 455 -14.91 39.16 4.66
N GLU A 456 -16.06 38.57 4.99
CA GLU A 456 -16.68 38.79 6.31
C GLU A 456 -15.91 38.03 7.40
N ILE A 457 -14.74 38.57 7.74
CA ILE A 457 -14.36 38.72 9.13
C ILE A 457 -15.53 39.46 9.77
N ALA A 458 -16.11 38.87 10.81
CA ALA A 458 -17.08 39.51 11.67
C ALA A 458 -16.62 40.94 11.97
N THR A 459 -17.26 41.91 11.33
CA THR A 459 -17.22 43.31 11.77
C THR A 459 -17.74 43.27 13.21
N PRO A 460 -16.95 43.66 14.23
CA PRO A 460 -17.51 43.83 15.54
C PRO A 460 -18.56 44.93 15.41
N GLN A 461 -19.82 44.61 15.68
CA GLN A 461 -20.76 45.66 16.01
C GLN A 461 -20.21 46.38 17.25
N PRO A 462 -20.30 47.72 17.32
CA PRO A 462 -19.86 48.44 18.51
C PRO A 462 -20.76 48.03 19.68
N GLU A 463 -20.30 47.09 20.51
CA GLU A 463 -20.86 46.86 21.84
C GLU A 463 -20.56 48.08 22.71
N GLU A 464 -21.60 48.60 23.35
CA GLU A 464 -21.50 49.57 24.43
C GLU A 464 -20.47 49.11 25.48
N PRO A 465 -19.69 50.03 26.07
CA PRO A 465 -18.61 49.67 26.98
C PRO A 465 -19.17 48.99 28.24
N GLN A 466 -19.09 47.66 28.29
CA GLN A 466 -19.23 46.91 29.53
C GLN A 466 -17.96 47.10 30.40
N PRO A 467 -18.11 47.29 31.72
CA PRO A 467 -16.98 47.47 32.61
C PRO A 467 -16.10 46.23 32.63
N ALA A 468 -14.80 46.45 32.44
CA ALA A 468 -13.78 45.42 32.39
C ALA A 468 -13.79 44.54 33.65
N LEU A 469 -14.15 43.27 33.46
CA LEU A 469 -13.77 42.22 34.41
C LEU A 469 -12.27 41.96 34.26
N PRO A 470 -11.50 41.85 35.36
CA PRO A 470 -10.06 41.63 35.29
C PRO A 470 -9.75 40.32 34.57
N ALA A 471 -8.82 40.39 33.62
CA ALA A 471 -8.33 39.26 32.85
C ALA A 471 -7.87 38.10 33.77
N PRO A 472 -8.25 36.84 33.48
CA PRO A 472 -7.59 35.73 34.13
C PRO A 472 -6.13 35.71 33.69
N LYS A 473 -5.21 35.87 34.64
CA LYS A 473 -3.77 35.66 34.44
C LYS A 473 -3.57 34.27 33.81
N GLN A 474 -3.31 34.21 32.50
CA GLN A 474 -2.87 33.00 31.85
C GLN A 474 -1.45 32.72 32.34
N SER A 475 -1.32 31.83 33.32
CA SER A 475 -0.02 31.24 33.64
C SER A 475 0.39 30.39 32.44
N GLU A 476 1.49 30.73 31.77
CA GLU A 476 2.23 29.81 30.91
C GLU A 476 2.51 28.54 31.70
N ARG A 477 1.72 27.49 31.46
CA ARG A 477 1.95 26.19 32.08
C ARG A 477 2.84 25.38 31.16
N ALA A 478 4.12 25.30 31.51
CA ALA A 478 5.05 24.32 30.97
C ALA A 478 4.40 22.93 30.89
N VAL A 479 4.62 22.24 29.77
CA VAL A 479 4.13 20.87 29.53
C VAL A 479 4.62 19.97 30.67
N PRO A 480 3.72 19.27 31.40
CA PRO A 480 4.15 18.40 32.49
C PRO A 480 5.03 17.27 31.94
N GLN A 481 6.30 17.23 32.37
CA GLN A 481 7.15 16.06 32.16
C GLN A 481 6.78 14.99 33.19
N TYR A 482 6.81 13.73 32.77
CA TYR A 482 6.44 12.59 33.59
C TYR A 482 7.61 11.61 33.70
N GLY A 483 7.80 11.04 34.89
CA GLY A 483 8.85 10.07 35.15
C GLY A 483 8.58 8.68 34.55
N ALA A 484 9.47 7.75 34.84
CA ALA A 484 9.34 6.36 34.43
C ALA A 484 8.02 5.73 34.91
N MET A 485 7.50 4.78 34.14
CA MET A 485 6.33 4.01 34.52
C MET A 485 6.66 3.10 35.71
N THR A 486 5.82 3.15 36.73
CA THR A 486 5.94 2.32 37.93
C THR A 486 4.62 1.63 38.18
N VAL A 487 4.63 0.31 38.40
CA VAL A 487 3.39 -0.38 38.70
C VAL A 487 2.91 0.03 40.09
N SER A 488 1.62 0.37 40.23
CA SER A 488 1.06 0.71 41.54
C SER A 488 1.17 -0.47 42.52
N GLU A 489 1.68 -0.20 43.73
CA GLU A 489 1.67 -1.17 44.81
C GLU A 489 0.23 -1.38 45.28
N GLY A 490 -0.30 -2.58 45.10
CA GLY A 490 -1.63 -2.92 45.56
C GLY A 490 -1.69 -2.94 47.09
N TRP A 491 -2.74 -2.33 47.66
CA TRP A 491 -3.07 -2.49 49.07
C TRP A 491 -3.50 -3.95 49.33
N GLY A 492 -2.73 -4.67 50.15
CA GLY A 492 -3.05 -6.01 50.64
C GLY A 492 -2.22 -7.12 50.01
N LYS A 493 -1.16 -7.57 50.70
CA LYS A 493 -0.48 -8.84 50.41
C LYS A 493 -1.40 -10.00 50.80
N SER A 494 -2.30 -10.43 49.92
CA SER A 494 -2.89 -11.76 50.08
C SER A 494 -1.80 -12.79 49.74
N ARG A 495 -1.43 -13.64 50.70
CA ARG A 495 -0.48 -14.75 50.50
C ARG A 495 -0.85 -15.49 49.20
N HIS A 496 0.12 -15.63 48.28
CA HIS A 496 0.02 -16.37 47.01
C HIS A 496 -0.77 -15.73 45.84
N LYS A 497 -0.98 -14.41 45.81
CA LYS A 497 -1.53 -13.70 44.61
C LYS A 497 -0.53 -12.76 43.97
N TYR A 498 -0.64 -12.60 42.64
CA TYR A 498 0.19 -11.66 41.89
C TYR A 498 -0.17 -10.21 42.23
N SER A 499 0.85 -9.49 42.67
CA SER A 499 0.87 -8.06 42.94
C SER A 499 1.23 -7.27 41.68
N GLY A 500 1.32 -5.95 41.79
CA GLY A 500 1.82 -5.12 40.70
C GLY A 500 3.26 -5.44 40.27
N GLN A 501 4.10 -5.90 41.20
CA GLN A 501 5.53 -6.16 40.93
C GLN A 501 5.76 -7.36 40.02
N ASP A 502 4.77 -8.26 39.93
CA ASP A 502 4.84 -9.45 39.08
C ASP A 502 4.56 -9.13 37.59
N PHE A 503 4.21 -7.89 37.27
CA PHE A 503 3.91 -7.44 35.91
C PHE A 503 5.08 -6.64 35.34
N LYS A 504 5.53 -7.02 34.15
CA LYS A 504 6.67 -6.40 33.49
C LYS A 504 6.20 -5.30 32.55
N ILE A 505 6.64 -4.06 32.77
CA ILE A 505 6.43 -2.97 31.80
C ILE A 505 7.34 -3.25 30.60
N ILE A 506 6.76 -3.33 29.39
CA ILE A 506 7.53 -3.49 28.15
C ILE A 506 7.84 -2.11 27.58
N ASP A 507 6.80 -1.30 27.41
CA ASP A 507 6.85 0.05 26.86
C ASP A 507 5.62 0.86 27.33
N ASP A 508 5.44 2.06 26.79
CA ASP A 508 4.35 2.98 27.14
C ASP A 508 2.94 2.47 26.75
N GLU A 509 2.86 1.44 25.90
CA GLU A 509 1.61 0.87 25.36
C GLU A 509 1.28 -0.51 25.93
N PHE A 510 2.29 -1.25 26.40
CA PHE A 510 2.17 -2.64 26.81
C PHE A 510 2.82 -2.97 28.15
N VAL A 511 2.07 -3.71 28.95
CA VAL A 511 2.55 -4.40 30.15
C VAL A 511 2.39 -5.91 29.91
N GLU A 512 3.32 -6.72 30.37
CA GLU A 512 3.24 -8.18 30.33
C GLU A 512 2.78 -8.72 31.67
N CYS A 513 1.82 -9.64 31.66
CA CYS A 513 1.41 -10.34 32.88
C CYS A 513 2.33 -11.55 33.17
N PRO A 514 2.29 -12.11 34.40
CA PRO A 514 3.08 -13.29 34.78
C PRO A 514 2.89 -14.52 33.89
N ALA A 515 1.78 -14.60 33.14
CA ALA A 515 1.49 -15.67 32.20
C ALA A 515 2.02 -15.38 30.77
N GLY A 516 2.86 -14.36 30.58
CA GLY A 516 3.42 -13.96 29.28
C GLY A 516 2.43 -13.28 28.33
N HIS A 517 1.24 -12.88 28.81
CA HIS A 517 0.26 -12.21 27.96
C HIS A 517 0.46 -10.70 27.96
N ARG A 518 0.56 -10.12 26.76
CA ARG A 518 0.55 -8.66 26.57
C ARG A 518 -0.80 -8.04 26.94
N MET A 519 -0.73 -7.02 27.79
CA MET A 519 -1.82 -6.20 28.31
C MET A 519 -1.75 -4.84 27.61
N GLY A 520 -2.81 -4.47 26.89
CA GLY A 520 -2.90 -3.16 26.27
C GLY A 520 -3.48 -2.13 27.24
N ARG A 521 -3.07 -0.87 27.08
CA ARG A 521 -3.63 0.28 27.80
C ARG A 521 -5.13 0.45 27.50
N ARG A 522 -5.93 0.70 28.54
CA ARG A 522 -7.40 0.84 28.47
C ARG A 522 -7.88 2.23 28.85
N GLU A 523 -7.23 2.84 29.82
CA GLU A 523 -7.69 4.10 30.39
C GLU A 523 -6.49 4.87 30.94
N ILE A 524 -6.58 6.20 30.89
CA ILE A 524 -5.64 7.10 31.58
C ILE A 524 -6.48 8.02 32.46
N ARG A 525 -6.08 8.13 33.72
CA ARG A 525 -6.63 9.03 34.74
C ARG A 525 -5.50 9.87 35.31
N TYR A 526 -5.83 11.01 35.90
CA TYR A 526 -4.85 11.84 36.58
C TYR A 526 -5.23 11.99 38.06
N THR A 527 -4.26 11.87 38.95
CA THR A 527 -4.47 12.05 40.39
C THR A 527 -4.64 13.53 40.72
N ARG A 528 -5.10 13.85 41.94
CA ARG A 528 -5.17 15.24 42.43
C ARG A 528 -3.80 15.94 42.45
N ARG A 529 -2.70 15.18 42.51
CA ARG A 529 -1.31 15.68 42.45
C ARG A 529 -0.79 15.86 41.02
N GLY A 530 -1.59 15.47 40.02
CA GLY A 530 -1.24 15.54 38.61
C GLY A 530 -0.45 14.33 38.09
N ASP A 531 -0.26 13.28 38.90
CA ASP A 531 0.37 12.04 38.45
C ASP A 531 -0.55 11.30 37.48
N MET A 532 0.03 10.66 36.47
CA MET A 532 -0.70 9.92 35.46
C MET A 532 -0.90 8.47 35.93
N GLN A 533 -2.15 8.03 36.03
CA GLN A 533 -2.54 6.65 36.31
C GLN A 533 -3.07 5.98 35.05
N MET A 534 -2.41 4.94 34.57
CA MET A 534 -2.76 4.19 33.38
C MET A 534 -3.29 2.81 33.76
N LEU A 535 -4.43 2.40 33.23
CA LEU A 535 -5.03 1.09 33.47
C LEU A 535 -4.71 0.16 32.28
N PHE A 536 -4.07 -0.96 32.54
CA PHE A 536 -3.76 -2.00 31.56
C PHE A 536 -4.63 -3.23 31.80
N SER A 537 -5.08 -3.91 30.73
CA SER A 537 -5.85 -5.15 30.88
C SER A 537 -5.64 -6.21 29.80
N VAL A 538 -5.73 -7.47 30.22
CA VAL A 538 -5.85 -8.64 29.32
C VAL A 538 -7.32 -8.79 28.90
N THR A 539 -7.58 -9.33 27.71
CA THR A 539 -8.94 -9.65 27.30
C THR A 539 -9.55 -10.78 28.17
N PRO A 540 -10.84 -10.69 28.57
CA PRO A 540 -11.45 -11.68 29.45
C PRO A 540 -11.34 -13.13 28.96
N ARG A 541 -11.44 -13.35 27.64
CA ARG A 541 -11.30 -14.69 27.03
C ARG A 541 -9.93 -15.32 27.29
N LYS A 542 -8.84 -14.54 27.20
CA LYS A 542 -7.47 -15.03 27.49
C LYS A 542 -7.28 -15.35 28.97
N CYS A 543 -7.90 -14.56 29.86
CA CYS A 543 -7.87 -14.85 31.30
C CYS A 543 -8.73 -16.05 31.69
N ALA A 544 -9.82 -16.32 30.95
CA ALA A 544 -10.74 -17.42 31.27
C ALA A 544 -10.05 -18.79 31.18
N SER A 545 -9.16 -18.98 30.21
CA SER A 545 -8.40 -20.21 29.96
C SER A 545 -6.96 -20.18 30.50
N CYS A 546 -6.63 -19.21 31.35
CA CYS A 546 -5.25 -19.01 31.82
C CYS A 546 -4.91 -19.96 32.98
N PRO A 547 -3.78 -20.69 32.94
CA PRO A 547 -3.41 -21.66 33.99
C PRO A 547 -3.14 -21.00 35.34
N VAL A 548 -2.67 -19.74 35.36
CA VAL A 548 -2.37 -18.99 36.59
C VAL A 548 -3.50 -18.06 37.03
N LYS A 549 -4.73 -18.28 36.53
CA LYS A 549 -5.90 -17.43 36.84
C LYS A 549 -6.19 -17.34 38.34
N HIS A 550 -6.00 -18.41 39.09
CA HIS A 550 -6.24 -18.48 40.53
C HIS A 550 -5.29 -17.58 41.34
N HIS A 551 -4.07 -17.35 40.85
CA HIS A 551 -3.14 -16.37 41.42
C HIS A 551 -3.43 -14.92 40.98
N CYS A 552 -4.24 -14.71 39.93
CA CYS A 552 -4.54 -13.40 39.35
C CYS A 552 -5.82 -12.73 39.89
N LEU A 553 -6.81 -13.49 40.35
CA LEU A 553 -8.13 -12.97 40.73
C LEU A 553 -8.36 -13.08 42.25
N SER A 554 -9.15 -12.17 42.82
CA SER A 554 -9.67 -12.33 44.18
C SER A 554 -10.63 -13.52 44.24
N ASP A 555 -10.77 -14.17 45.41
CA ASP A 555 -11.61 -15.38 45.53
C ASP A 555 -13.10 -15.05 45.29
N ASP A 556 -13.50 -13.80 45.56
CA ASP A 556 -14.83 -13.25 45.29
C ASP A 556 -15.02 -12.67 43.88
N SER A 557 -14.05 -12.88 42.97
CA SER A 557 -14.13 -12.31 41.62
C SER A 557 -15.16 -13.03 40.76
N LYS A 558 -16.13 -12.29 40.22
CA LYS A 558 -17.13 -12.82 39.25
C LYS A 558 -16.51 -13.32 37.93
N GLY A 559 -15.21 -13.17 37.71
CA GLY A 559 -14.49 -13.70 36.53
C GLY A 559 -14.91 -13.12 35.18
N THR A 560 -15.75 -12.09 35.16
CA THR A 560 -16.33 -11.48 33.95
C THR A 560 -15.36 -10.53 33.23
N ASN A 561 -14.32 -10.06 33.93
CA ASN A 561 -13.32 -9.14 33.41
C ASN A 561 -11.94 -9.81 33.38
N GLY A 562 -11.13 -9.48 32.38
CA GLY A 562 -9.72 -9.87 32.37
C GLY A 562 -8.94 -9.12 33.45
N ARG A 563 -7.78 -9.67 33.85
CA ARG A 563 -6.90 -9.07 34.86
C ARG A 563 -6.55 -7.64 34.46
N ARG A 564 -6.64 -6.73 35.42
CA ARG A 564 -6.30 -5.31 35.29
C ARG A 564 -5.20 -4.92 36.26
N ILE A 565 -4.40 -3.94 35.88
CA ILE A 565 -3.30 -3.40 36.66
C ILE A 565 -3.22 -1.90 36.39
N SER A 566 -2.98 -1.12 37.44
CA SER A 566 -2.71 0.32 37.32
C SER A 566 -1.20 0.56 37.34
N VAL A 567 -0.73 1.40 36.43
CA VAL A 567 0.65 1.87 36.31
C VAL A 567 0.66 3.38 36.46
N MET A 568 1.56 3.91 37.27
CA MET A 568 1.69 5.33 37.58
C MET A 568 2.90 5.94 36.86
N ARG A 569 2.77 7.20 36.42
CA ARG A 569 3.91 8.08 36.16
C ARG A 569 3.80 9.30 37.06
N THR A 570 4.81 9.49 37.89
CA THR A 570 4.93 10.66 38.75
C THR A 570 5.21 11.90 37.91
N LYS A 571 4.51 12.99 38.15
CA LYS A 571 4.81 14.28 37.51
C LYS A 571 6.17 14.78 38.01
N LEU A 572 7.09 15.07 37.10
CA LEU A 572 8.42 15.59 37.43
C LEU A 572 8.34 17.10 37.77
N PRO A 573 9.17 17.59 38.70
CA PRO A 573 9.31 19.02 38.93
C PRO A 573 9.90 19.69 37.68
N PRO A 574 9.55 20.96 37.41
CA PRO A 574 10.14 21.71 36.30
C PRO A 574 11.65 21.81 36.49
N ILE A 575 12.41 21.47 35.45
CA ILE A 575 13.87 21.64 35.44
C ILE A 575 14.17 23.14 35.43
N PRO A 576 15.00 23.67 36.34
CA PRO A 576 15.42 25.06 36.27
C PRO A 576 16.26 25.28 35.02
N THR A 577 15.73 26.07 34.08
CA THR A 577 16.43 26.47 32.86
C THR A 577 17.60 27.37 33.23
N VAL A 578 18.83 26.90 33.08
CA VAL A 578 20.02 27.75 33.14
C VAL A 578 19.98 28.64 31.89
N ALA A 579 19.85 29.94 32.10
CA ALA A 579 19.81 30.95 31.06
C ALA A 579 21.15 30.98 30.30
N LEU A 580 21.14 30.50 29.07
CA LEU A 580 22.01 30.99 28.01
C LEU A 580 21.07 31.64 26.99
N GLU A 581 20.78 32.91 27.21
CA GLU A 581 20.14 33.77 26.21
C GLU A 581 21.16 34.05 25.10
N PRO A 582 20.75 33.92 23.85
CA PRO A 582 20.74 35.04 22.94
C PRO A 582 19.30 35.59 22.93
N GLU A 583 19.19 36.92 23.02
CA GLU A 583 17.94 37.67 22.87
C GLU A 583 17.14 37.16 21.67
N ILE A 584 16.14 36.32 21.94
CA ILE A 584 15.00 36.17 21.04
C ILE A 584 14.02 37.23 21.51
N THR A 585 14.03 38.37 20.83
CA THR A 585 12.94 39.33 20.89
C THR A 585 11.66 38.60 20.50
N VAL A 586 10.88 38.16 21.48
CA VAL A 586 9.50 37.70 21.26
C VAL A 586 8.70 38.94 20.90
N ILE A 587 8.71 39.26 19.61
CA ILE A 587 7.63 40.04 19.02
C ILE A 587 6.39 39.20 19.27
N ALA A 588 5.54 39.62 20.21
CA ALA A 588 4.17 39.15 20.28
C ALA A 588 3.57 39.41 18.90
N GLN A 589 3.56 38.37 18.06
CA GLN A 589 2.89 38.47 16.77
C GLN A 589 1.43 38.72 17.11
N ALA A 590 0.97 39.94 16.83
CA ALA A 590 -0.45 40.23 16.66
C ALA A 590 -1.09 39.07 15.89
N PRO A 591 -2.33 38.66 16.19
CA PRO A 591 -2.98 37.53 15.53
C PRO A 591 -2.75 37.66 14.04
N ARG A 592 -1.90 36.79 13.47
CA ARG A 592 -1.63 36.81 12.03
C ARG A 592 -2.99 36.62 11.40
N GLN A 593 -3.44 37.62 10.66
CA GLN A 593 -4.63 37.51 9.84
C GLN A 593 -4.34 36.37 8.87
N ILE A 594 -4.90 35.19 9.12
CA ILE A 594 -4.75 34.04 8.23
C ILE A 594 -5.56 34.39 6.99
N VAL A 595 -4.87 34.85 5.94
CA VAL A 595 -5.52 35.16 4.67
C VAL A 595 -5.70 33.85 3.92
N GLN A 596 -6.94 33.39 3.83
CA GLN A 596 -7.33 32.25 3.00
C GLN A 596 -7.01 32.57 1.53
N GLY A 597 -6.26 31.71 0.86
CA GLY A 597 -6.10 31.80 -0.59
C GLY A 597 -7.44 31.67 -1.31
N THR A 598 -7.59 32.34 -2.46
CA THR A 598 -8.86 32.41 -3.19
C THR A 598 -8.86 31.62 -4.50
N GLN A 599 -7.72 31.09 -4.92
CA GLN A 599 -7.62 30.37 -6.21
C GLN A 599 -8.46 29.09 -6.19
N ALA A 600 -8.84 28.60 -7.37
CA ALA A 600 -9.47 27.29 -7.49
C ALA A 600 -8.47 26.17 -7.14
N LEU A 601 -8.96 25.08 -6.54
CA LEU A 601 -8.16 23.86 -6.48
C LEU A 601 -8.20 23.18 -7.84
N ILE A 602 -7.03 23.00 -8.45
CA ILE A 602 -6.90 22.35 -9.75
C ILE A 602 -6.20 21.01 -9.56
N TRP A 603 -6.87 19.92 -9.94
CA TRP A 603 -6.30 18.58 -9.99
C TRP A 603 -5.81 18.27 -11.39
N THR A 604 -4.53 17.94 -11.52
CA THR A 604 -3.93 17.56 -12.79
C THR A 604 -3.31 16.16 -12.70
N ASP A 605 -3.75 15.26 -13.59
CA ASP A 605 -3.26 13.88 -13.69
C ASP A 605 -3.05 13.43 -15.14
N ILE A 606 -2.45 12.26 -15.33
CA ILE A 606 -2.39 11.63 -16.66
C ILE A 606 -3.61 10.74 -16.87
N PRO A 607 -4.04 10.49 -18.12
CA PRO A 607 -5.12 9.55 -18.43
C PRO A 607 -4.61 8.09 -18.33
N ALA A 608 -4.07 7.68 -17.17
CA ALA A 608 -3.40 6.40 -16.99
C ALA A 608 -4.27 5.20 -17.40
N THR A 609 -5.57 5.24 -17.07
CA THR A 609 -6.58 4.25 -17.49
C THR A 609 -6.53 4.01 -19.00
N ARG A 610 -6.55 5.10 -19.78
CA ARG A 610 -6.48 5.08 -21.24
C ARG A 610 -5.11 4.56 -21.69
N LEU A 611 -4.02 5.11 -21.16
CA LEU A 611 -2.64 4.75 -21.56
C LEU A 611 -2.39 3.23 -21.48
N ARG A 612 -2.67 2.57 -20.34
CA ARG A 612 -2.43 1.12 -20.23
C ARG A 612 -3.37 0.29 -21.11
N ARG A 613 -4.63 0.70 -21.24
CA ARG A 613 -5.61 -0.05 -22.02
C ARG A 613 -5.35 0.08 -23.51
N GLU A 614 -4.99 1.25 -23.99
CA GLU A 614 -4.66 1.48 -25.40
C GLU A 614 -3.42 0.69 -25.80
N ILE A 615 -2.30 0.77 -25.07
CA ILE A 615 -1.11 -0.04 -25.40
C ILE A 615 -1.43 -1.54 -25.38
N ARG A 616 -2.15 -2.03 -24.37
CA ARG A 616 -2.54 -3.44 -24.26
C ARG A 616 -3.45 -3.87 -25.42
N GLN A 617 -4.49 -3.09 -25.73
CA GLN A 617 -5.41 -3.41 -26.82
C GLN A 617 -4.71 -3.32 -28.18
N HIS A 618 -3.87 -2.32 -28.36
CA HIS A 618 -3.07 -2.11 -29.57
C HIS A 618 -2.19 -3.33 -29.84
N LEU A 619 -1.40 -3.77 -28.86
CA LEU A 619 -0.53 -4.94 -28.99
C LEU A 619 -1.31 -6.24 -29.24
N ARG A 620 -2.51 -6.39 -28.68
CA ARG A 620 -3.36 -7.58 -28.88
C ARG A 620 -4.08 -7.63 -30.23
N ARG A 621 -4.24 -6.48 -30.91
CA ARG A 621 -4.89 -6.39 -32.22
C ARG A 621 -3.95 -6.70 -33.39
N HIS A 622 -2.65 -6.59 -33.18
CA HIS A 622 -1.65 -6.82 -34.21
C HIS A 622 -1.18 -8.28 -34.19
N GLN A 623 -0.97 -8.84 -35.37
CA GLN A 623 -0.36 -10.16 -35.49
C GLN A 623 1.12 -10.10 -35.13
N ALA A 624 1.71 -11.24 -34.79
CA ALA A 624 3.14 -11.44 -34.75
C ALA A 624 3.48 -12.49 -35.81
N ARG A 625 4.50 -12.23 -36.63
CA ARG A 625 5.03 -13.22 -37.58
C ARG A 625 6.29 -13.82 -36.97
N ILE A 626 6.27 -15.14 -36.80
CA ILE A 626 7.41 -15.89 -36.30
C ILE A 626 7.99 -16.65 -37.49
N GLU A 627 9.26 -16.38 -37.79
CA GLU A 627 10.01 -17.11 -38.81
C GLU A 627 11.16 -17.85 -38.14
N GLN A 628 11.22 -19.16 -38.38
CA GLN A 628 12.30 -19.98 -37.89
C GLN A 628 13.27 -20.22 -39.04
N ASN A 629 14.54 -19.87 -38.84
CA ASN A 629 15.56 -20.12 -39.85
C ASN A 629 15.99 -21.59 -39.74
N ASP A 630 15.52 -22.40 -40.67
CA ASP A 630 15.89 -23.83 -40.81
C ASP A 630 17.28 -24.04 -41.41
N SER A 631 18.06 -22.97 -41.62
CA SER A 631 19.41 -23.05 -42.18
C SER A 631 20.37 -23.79 -41.24
N GLY A 632 20.48 -25.10 -41.47
CA GLY A 632 21.56 -25.94 -40.97
C GLY A 632 21.48 -26.31 -39.50
N ILE A 633 20.30 -26.66 -38.98
CA ILE A 633 20.25 -27.47 -37.75
C ILE A 633 20.77 -28.86 -38.11
N GLN A 634 22.09 -29.06 -38.05
CA GLN A 634 22.55 -30.41 -37.76
C GLN A 634 21.96 -30.76 -36.38
N PRO A 635 21.17 -31.85 -36.26
CA PRO A 635 20.80 -32.34 -34.96
C PRO A 635 22.11 -32.61 -34.23
N ILE A 636 22.45 -31.75 -33.27
CA ILE A 636 23.46 -32.11 -32.29
C ILE A 636 22.85 -33.33 -31.62
N GLU A 637 23.36 -34.52 -31.94
CA GLU A 637 23.05 -35.71 -31.19
C GLU A 637 23.11 -35.32 -29.72
N PRO A 638 22.07 -35.61 -28.92
CA PRO A 638 22.09 -35.26 -27.52
C PRO A 638 23.28 -35.97 -26.92
N VAL A 639 24.40 -35.25 -26.76
CA VAL A 639 25.57 -35.77 -26.06
C VAL A 639 25.04 -36.04 -24.67
N SER A 640 24.83 -37.32 -24.38
CA SER A 640 24.39 -37.83 -23.10
C SER A 640 25.56 -37.63 -22.13
N SER A 641 25.84 -36.37 -21.81
CA SER A 641 26.83 -36.02 -20.82
C SER A 641 26.26 -36.44 -19.47
N TYR A 642 26.81 -37.52 -18.93
CA TYR A 642 26.50 -37.98 -17.60
C TYR A 642 26.89 -36.87 -16.61
N LEU A 643 25.90 -36.16 -16.08
CA LEU A 643 26.15 -35.19 -15.03
C LEU A 643 26.44 -35.92 -13.72
N THR A 644 27.64 -35.71 -13.18
CA THR A 644 28.01 -36.18 -11.84
C THR A 644 27.02 -35.66 -10.79
N ARG A 645 26.96 -36.33 -9.63
CA ARG A 645 26.14 -35.86 -8.50
C ARG A 645 26.51 -34.42 -8.10
N SER A 646 27.78 -34.05 -8.20
CA SER A 646 28.26 -32.70 -7.90
C SER A 646 27.75 -31.68 -8.93
N GLN A 647 27.83 -31.97 -10.23
CA GLN A 647 27.29 -31.11 -11.29
C GLN A 647 25.76 -30.97 -11.23
N ARG A 648 25.04 -32.01 -10.75
CA ARG A 648 23.59 -31.93 -10.53
C ARG A 648 23.20 -31.13 -9.29
N ALA A 649 24.02 -31.16 -8.24
CA ALA A 649 23.69 -30.57 -6.95
C ALA A 649 23.79 -29.04 -7.00
N HIS A 650 22.67 -28.36 -7.24
CA HIS A 650 22.57 -26.90 -7.37
C HIS A 650 23.28 -26.15 -6.22
N ARG A 651 23.12 -26.64 -4.98
CA ARG A 651 23.78 -26.08 -3.78
C ARG A 651 25.32 -26.03 -3.84
N ARG A 652 25.96 -26.81 -4.72
CA ARG A 652 27.42 -26.88 -4.88
C ARG A 652 27.95 -25.99 -6.00
N LEU A 653 27.05 -25.38 -6.77
CA LEU A 653 27.40 -24.49 -7.88
C LEU A 653 27.35 -23.04 -7.41
N ALA A 654 28.32 -22.26 -7.87
CA ALA A 654 28.30 -20.80 -7.76
C ALA A 654 27.15 -20.22 -8.60
N TRP A 655 26.69 -19.02 -8.27
CA TRP A 655 25.59 -18.36 -8.97
C TRP A 655 25.82 -18.19 -10.47
N ALA A 656 27.04 -17.82 -10.86
CA ALA A 656 27.42 -17.71 -12.27
C ALA A 656 27.33 -19.04 -13.03
N GLU A 657 27.70 -20.16 -12.38
CA GLU A 657 27.60 -21.49 -12.98
C GLU A 657 26.14 -21.91 -13.15
N ARG A 658 25.29 -21.62 -12.15
CA ARG A 658 23.85 -21.87 -12.21
C ARG A 658 23.21 -21.13 -13.38
N LEU A 659 23.52 -19.84 -13.52
CA LEU A 659 22.97 -19.00 -14.59
C LEU A 659 23.32 -19.53 -15.99
N LYS A 660 24.53 -20.08 -16.17
CA LYS A 660 25.01 -20.66 -17.44
C LYS A 660 24.29 -21.96 -17.82
N ARG A 661 23.71 -22.71 -16.88
CA ARG A 661 23.10 -24.03 -17.14
C ARG A 661 21.88 -24.02 -18.07
N ASN A 662 21.22 -22.88 -18.20
CA ASN A 662 20.07 -22.68 -19.08
C ASN A 662 20.32 -21.51 -20.04
N ALA A 663 21.56 -21.12 -20.26
CA ALA A 663 21.92 -20.12 -21.26
C ALA A 663 22.01 -20.79 -22.64
N ILE A 664 21.51 -20.13 -23.69
CA ILE A 664 21.73 -20.57 -25.06
C ILE A 664 23.24 -20.44 -25.37
N PRO A 665 23.93 -21.51 -25.82
CA PRO A 665 25.30 -21.38 -26.30
C PRO A 665 25.31 -20.47 -27.53
N SER A 666 26.24 -19.50 -27.56
CA SER A 666 26.37 -18.50 -28.63
C SER A 666 26.26 -19.15 -30.02
N LYS A 667 25.08 -19.01 -30.64
CA LYS A 667 24.78 -19.41 -32.02
C LYS A 667 24.08 -18.25 -32.73
N SER A 668 24.15 -18.28 -34.06
CA SER A 668 23.45 -17.38 -34.98
C SER A 668 21.96 -17.29 -34.67
N VAL A 669 21.32 -16.17 -35.06
CA VAL A 669 19.88 -15.92 -34.86
C VAL A 669 19.06 -17.05 -35.48
N GLN A 670 18.40 -17.84 -34.62
CA GLN A 670 17.60 -19.02 -35.04
C GLN A 670 16.11 -18.70 -35.23
N ILE A 671 15.63 -17.61 -34.62
CA ILE A 671 14.22 -17.21 -34.62
C ILE A 671 14.16 -15.72 -34.91
N SER A 672 13.37 -15.33 -35.90
CA SER A 672 12.99 -13.96 -36.19
C SER A 672 11.54 -13.74 -35.78
N VAL A 673 11.26 -12.64 -35.08
CA VAL A 673 9.89 -12.25 -34.73
C VAL A 673 9.66 -10.85 -35.24
N GLN A 674 8.69 -10.70 -36.14
CA GLN A 674 8.22 -9.41 -36.59
C GLN A 674 6.94 -9.04 -35.84
N LEU A 675 7.01 -7.94 -35.08
CA LEU A 675 5.86 -7.35 -34.40
C LEU A 675 5.34 -6.18 -35.23
N PHE A 676 4.05 -6.18 -35.53
CA PHE A 676 3.42 -5.13 -36.32
C PHE A 676 2.80 -4.05 -35.41
N GLY A 677 2.66 -2.84 -35.93
CA GLY A 677 2.03 -1.72 -35.23
C GLY A 677 2.91 -1.05 -34.16
N ILE A 678 4.17 -1.43 -33.99
CA ILE A 678 5.04 -0.80 -32.98
C ILE A 678 5.46 0.59 -33.48
N SER A 679 5.18 1.63 -32.69
CA SER A 679 5.56 3.01 -33.06
C SER A 679 7.07 3.24 -32.83
N PRO A 680 7.72 4.14 -33.60
CA PRO A 680 9.13 4.50 -33.36
C PRO A 680 9.39 4.98 -31.93
N ARG A 681 8.48 5.77 -31.36
CA ARG A 681 8.62 6.26 -29.97
C ARG A 681 8.59 5.13 -28.93
N LEU A 682 7.80 4.08 -29.17
CA LEU A 682 7.80 2.91 -28.32
C LEU A 682 9.12 2.15 -28.44
N ILE A 683 9.72 2.10 -29.64
CA ILE A 683 11.07 1.53 -29.84
C ILE A 683 12.12 2.35 -29.09
N ASP A 684 12.06 3.68 -29.16
CA ASP A 684 12.99 4.57 -28.42
C ASP A 684 12.88 4.35 -26.90
N PHE A 685 11.66 4.24 -26.38
CA PHE A 685 11.42 3.88 -24.98
C PHE A 685 12.00 2.51 -24.61
N LEU A 686 11.89 1.51 -25.48
CA LEU A 686 12.46 0.19 -25.23
C LEU A 686 13.99 0.16 -25.28
N ASN A 687 14.60 1.12 -25.98
CA ASN A 687 16.05 1.25 -26.12
C ASN A 687 16.69 2.11 -25.02
N CYS A 688 15.93 2.49 -23.97
CA CYS A 688 16.38 3.26 -22.79
C CYS A 688 17.88 3.10 -22.51
N PRO A 689 18.73 4.12 -22.80
CA PRO A 689 20.14 4.04 -22.47
C PRO A 689 20.28 3.99 -20.93
N PRO A 690 21.22 3.20 -20.39
CA PRO A 690 21.42 3.11 -18.95
C PRO A 690 21.66 4.52 -18.39
N HIS A 691 20.90 4.90 -17.36
CA HIS A 691 21.04 6.18 -16.68
C HIS A 691 22.51 6.32 -16.23
N LYS A 692 23.22 7.35 -16.73
CA LYS A 692 24.51 7.69 -16.15
C LYS A 692 24.24 8.10 -14.70
N PRO A 693 24.94 7.54 -13.70
CA PRO A 693 24.88 8.10 -12.36
C PRO A 693 25.33 9.56 -12.46
N SER A 694 24.52 10.48 -11.92
CA SER A 694 24.95 11.84 -11.72
C SER A 694 26.22 11.80 -10.87
N GLU A 695 27.33 12.25 -11.44
CA GLU A 695 28.52 12.59 -10.67
C GLU A 695 28.09 13.71 -9.72
N SER A 696 27.86 13.34 -8.46
CA SER A 696 27.60 14.28 -7.38
C SER A 696 28.91 15.02 -7.11
N SER A 697 28.88 16.33 -7.33
CA SER A 697 29.77 17.30 -6.69
C SER A 697 29.12 17.79 -5.40
#